data_AF-A0A929X736-F1
#
_entry.id   AF-A0A929X736-F1
#
_cell.length_a   1.000
_cell.length_b   1.000
_cell.length_c   1.000
_cell.angle_alpha   90.00
_cell.angle_beta   90.00
_cell.angle_gamma   90.00
#
_symmetry.space_group_name_H-M   'P 1'
#
loop_
_entity.id
_entity.type
_entity.pdbx_description
1 polymer ?
#
loop_
_entity_poly.entity_id
_entity_poly.type
_entity_poly.pdbx_seq_one_letter_code
_entity_poly.pdbx_strand_id
1 'polypeptide(L)'
;MAEKLAEEEMKARLRMAEGLHQKILAFSDHRDQEHLNQVFQELENLIQKGGGLLLAADPAGEKDGQQQITLKFLQTEDGKSFAAVFTDEEEKRGGGEGQDSSAVLLPAEEILHILAAHPKASGMVINPFSNSFIMQKEAIQAFQNKIRTDRVEERLKGSAGIMDAITKYYAMQKQYADDQEMPEEERRSGIEKVLQGFLAGMEESAELLVAIVSTEKSAGETIDGQVHFNHLSTSDGRDAMAVFTSGEEVRKNKETTAAIAMPIAEVLKAAIHISENGKMDGMIINPWSQSFFLSMNLIQWLSDAWERRNKLSKENEEKRSLTKDLAENMILSSLLGGSLGLSKERGLVQDPPFQAGAFSLRPTINSILLSSFHSLNTEKRLSMQDMMEKMYEWKSKGLYLLNGKEEDSVEAVDAAVMHYATGKKPEEVGSDLFDDSVLCRMLPFALLLCRRAHQFTDLDREMLHDGAKLTHRSPLALLMAELYSYMIRNLVLHIGGESLEEELSAAASYVGLFYEEEEAEDEEEAKWNEEAKAQHREDVKDYDEIASYYSALLPFLHPEEIKQKKEEELSPDGSAEKSLFIAVWVLLHTGSYQEAVEKSLRFVTKEQGKNLPILVSTLAAAHYGLSSIPKEWREELSGKEEALELAKEWQMRWLN
;
A
#
# COMPACT_ATOMS: atom_id res chain seq x y z
N MET A 1 -15.63 33.59 17.71
CA MET A 1 -15.94 32.31 17.03
C MET A 1 -15.33 31.13 17.78
N ALA A 2 -14.04 31.16 18.12
CA ALA A 2 -13.38 30.15 18.95
C ALA A 2 -13.99 29.93 20.36
N GLU A 3 -14.35 30.99 21.09
CA GLU A 3 -15.02 30.85 22.40
C GLU A 3 -16.40 30.19 22.32
N LYS A 4 -17.14 30.45 21.23
CA LYS A 4 -18.49 29.91 21.02
C LYS A 4 -18.45 28.43 20.63
N LEU A 5 -17.43 28.03 19.85
CA LEU A 5 -17.11 26.64 19.54
C LEU A 5 -16.66 25.87 20.78
N ALA A 6 -15.80 26.46 21.62
CA ALA A 6 -15.36 25.86 22.87
C ALA A 6 -16.52 25.66 23.87
N GLU A 7 -17.44 26.62 23.95
CA GLU A 7 -18.62 26.51 24.82
C GLU A 7 -19.63 25.46 24.32
N GLU A 8 -19.81 25.32 23.00
CA GLU A 8 -20.64 24.27 22.40
C GLU A 8 -20.04 22.86 22.59
N GLU A 9 -18.72 22.72 22.44
CA GLU A 9 -18.02 21.47 22.68
C GLU A 9 -18.07 21.06 24.17
N MET A 10 -17.87 22.02 25.08
CA MET A 10 -18.02 21.82 26.52
C MET A 10 -19.44 21.37 26.90
N LYS A 11 -20.48 22.02 26.36
CA LYS A 11 -21.88 21.61 26.57
C LYS A 11 -22.18 20.22 25.99
N ALA A 12 -21.57 19.85 24.87
CA ALA A 12 -21.71 18.52 24.30
C ALA A 12 -21.12 17.43 25.20
N ARG A 13 -19.97 17.68 25.83
CA ARG A 13 -19.33 16.74 26.77
C ARG A 13 -20.16 16.48 28.03
N LEU A 14 -20.80 17.51 28.58
CA LEU A 14 -21.66 17.37 29.75
C LEU A 14 -22.97 16.62 29.43
N ARG A 15 -23.55 16.82 28.24
CA ARG A 15 -24.75 16.07 27.80
C ARG A 15 -24.54 14.56 27.78
N MET A 16 -23.31 14.09 27.61
CA MET A 16 -23.00 12.66 27.63
C MET A 16 -23.21 12.03 29.02
N ALA A 17 -23.29 12.82 30.10
CA ALA A 17 -23.55 12.36 31.45
C ALA A 17 -25.02 12.04 31.76
N GLU A 18 -25.95 12.26 30.81
CA GLU A 18 -27.39 11.97 30.98
C GLU A 18 -27.65 10.49 31.29
N GLY A 19 -26.91 9.58 30.63
CA GLY A 19 -26.98 8.15 30.93
C GLY A 19 -26.60 7.86 32.39
N LEU A 20 -25.51 8.45 32.86
CA LEU A 20 -25.02 8.27 34.24
C LEU A 20 -26.05 8.79 35.25
N HIS A 21 -26.65 9.96 34.97
CA HIS A 21 -27.73 10.52 35.79
C HIS A 21 -28.91 9.55 35.95
N GLN A 22 -29.40 8.99 34.83
CA GLN A 22 -30.52 8.04 34.84
C GLN A 22 -30.19 6.76 35.63
N LYS A 23 -28.96 6.26 35.54
CA LYS A 23 -28.54 5.07 36.29
C LYS A 23 -28.40 5.32 37.78
N ILE A 24 -27.93 6.51 38.17
CA ILE A 24 -27.89 6.92 39.57
C ILE A 24 -29.31 7.03 40.15
N LEU A 25 -30.26 7.60 39.39
CA LEU A 25 -31.67 7.65 39.77
C LEU A 25 -32.24 6.24 40.01
N ALA A 26 -32.06 5.33 39.03
CA ALA A 26 -32.54 3.96 39.15
C ALA A 26 -31.93 3.20 40.34
N PHE A 27 -30.64 3.43 40.64
CA PHE A 27 -29.97 2.87 41.81
C PHE A 27 -30.53 3.41 43.14
N SER A 28 -30.91 4.69 43.19
CA SER A 28 -31.55 5.29 44.37
C SER A 28 -32.86 4.57 44.73
N ASP A 29 -33.64 4.18 43.72
CA ASP A 29 -34.94 3.51 43.87
C ASP A 29 -34.84 2.02 44.28
N HIS A 30 -33.83 1.28 43.80
CA HIS A 30 -33.75 -0.18 43.95
C HIS A 30 -32.62 -0.67 44.89
N ARG A 31 -31.56 0.11 45.10
CA ARG A 31 -30.42 -0.12 46.01
C ARG A 31 -29.86 -1.55 46.06
N ASP A 32 -29.79 -2.21 44.90
CA ASP A 32 -29.24 -3.55 44.75
C ASP A 32 -27.90 -3.55 43.97
N GLN A 33 -27.26 -4.72 43.91
CA GLN A 33 -25.96 -4.90 43.25
C GLN A 33 -26.05 -4.76 41.72
N GLU A 34 -27.21 -5.05 41.13
CA GLU A 34 -27.41 -4.96 39.68
C GLU A 34 -27.39 -3.49 39.24
N HIS A 35 -28.18 -2.64 39.89
CA HIS A 35 -28.23 -1.21 39.61
C HIS A 35 -26.91 -0.51 39.98
N LEU A 36 -26.21 -0.98 41.01
CA LEU A 36 -24.87 -0.50 41.35
C LEU A 36 -23.89 -0.74 40.18
N ASN A 37 -23.90 -1.94 39.61
CA ASN A 37 -23.05 -2.27 38.45
C ASN A 37 -23.40 -1.42 37.22
N GLN A 38 -24.69 -1.10 37.01
CA GLN A 38 -25.11 -0.23 35.92
C GLN A 38 -24.58 1.20 36.08
N VAL A 39 -24.48 1.74 37.32
CA VAL A 39 -23.86 3.06 37.57
C VAL A 39 -22.38 3.04 37.20
N PHE A 40 -21.63 2.03 37.62
CA PHE A 40 -20.20 1.90 37.26
C PHE A 40 -19.99 1.70 35.76
N GLN A 41 -20.84 0.91 35.09
CA GLN A 41 -20.77 0.70 33.65
C GLN A 41 -21.01 2.00 32.88
N GLU A 42 -21.97 2.82 33.32
CA GLU A 42 -22.25 4.08 32.64
C GLU A 42 -21.19 5.15 32.91
N LEU A 43 -20.57 5.12 34.09
CA LEU A 43 -19.39 5.95 34.38
C LEU A 43 -18.19 5.54 33.49
N GLU A 44 -18.02 4.25 33.21
CA GLU A 44 -17.01 3.73 32.28
C GLU A 44 -17.29 4.17 30.84
N ASN A 45 -18.54 4.04 30.37
CA ASN A 45 -18.98 4.54 29.07
C ASN A 45 -18.74 6.05 28.91
N LEU A 46 -18.99 6.82 29.97
CA LEU A 46 -18.77 8.26 29.98
C LEU A 46 -17.28 8.59 29.75
N ILE A 47 -16.38 7.87 30.42
CA ILE A 47 -14.93 8.03 30.26
C ILE A 47 -14.49 7.64 28.84
N GLN A 48 -14.96 6.51 28.30
CA GLN A 48 -14.61 6.06 26.95
C GLN A 48 -15.02 7.07 25.86
N LYS A 49 -16.15 7.77 26.05
CA LYS A 49 -16.65 8.79 25.11
C LYS A 49 -16.01 10.17 25.28
N GLY A 50 -15.08 10.33 26.22
CA GLY A 50 -14.50 11.65 26.56
C GLY A 50 -15.51 12.60 27.21
N GLY A 51 -16.54 12.06 27.87
CA GLY A 51 -17.57 12.82 28.56
C GLY A 51 -17.04 13.52 29.81
N GLY A 52 -17.71 14.62 30.16
CA GLY A 52 -17.32 15.47 31.27
C GLY A 52 -18.35 15.50 32.40
N LEU A 53 -17.89 15.82 33.59
CA LEU A 53 -18.73 16.14 34.75
C LEU A 53 -18.32 17.49 35.33
N LEU A 54 -19.23 18.14 36.03
CA LEU A 54 -18.97 19.40 36.71
C LEU A 54 -18.40 19.12 38.10
N LEU A 55 -17.16 19.53 38.37
CA LEU A 55 -16.53 19.42 39.68
C LEU A 55 -16.66 20.73 40.45
N ALA A 56 -17.23 20.70 41.67
CA ALA A 56 -17.36 21.88 42.52
C ALA A 56 -15.96 22.40 42.95
N ALA A 57 -15.51 23.50 42.37
CA ALA A 57 -14.20 24.08 42.62
C ALA A 57 -14.16 25.59 42.30
N ASP A 58 -13.37 26.35 43.05
CA ASP A 58 -13.06 27.75 42.73
C ASP A 58 -11.77 27.83 41.89
N PRO A 59 -11.69 28.68 40.86
CA PRO A 59 -10.43 28.96 40.18
C PRO A 59 -9.46 29.67 41.13
N ALA A 60 -8.24 29.14 41.26
CA ALA A 60 -7.22 29.60 42.21
C ALA A 60 -6.02 30.32 41.53
N GLY A 61 -6.19 30.76 40.28
CA GLY A 61 -5.14 31.40 39.48
C GLY A 61 -4.34 30.41 38.63
N GLU A 62 -3.23 30.86 38.05
CA GLU A 62 -2.37 30.07 37.17
C GLU A 62 -0.94 30.04 37.74
N LYS A 63 -0.33 28.86 37.81
CA LYS A 63 1.05 28.66 38.30
C LYS A 63 1.76 27.71 37.35
N ASP A 64 2.92 28.12 36.84
CA ASP A 64 3.70 27.36 35.85
C ASP A 64 2.91 26.97 34.58
N GLY A 65 1.99 27.84 34.12
CA GLY A 65 1.16 27.60 32.93
C GLY A 65 0.04 26.58 33.12
N GLN A 66 -0.23 26.15 34.37
CA GLN A 66 -1.34 25.28 34.72
C GLN A 66 -2.37 26.01 35.59
N GLN A 67 -3.64 25.87 35.21
CA GLN A 67 -4.76 26.46 35.93
C GLN A 67 -4.96 25.72 37.26
N GLN A 68 -4.82 26.41 38.39
CA GLN A 68 -5.04 25.82 39.71
C GLN A 68 -6.51 25.93 40.09
N ILE A 69 -7.08 24.86 40.65
CA ILE A 69 -8.44 24.81 41.16
C ILE A 69 -8.45 24.45 42.66
N THR A 70 -9.31 25.09 43.44
CA THR A 70 -9.53 24.77 44.85
C THR A 70 -10.84 24.01 44.99
N LEU A 71 -10.76 22.72 45.34
CA LEU A 71 -11.93 21.84 45.49
C LEU A 71 -12.82 22.27 46.65
N LYS A 72 -14.14 22.28 46.42
CA LYS A 72 -15.16 22.45 47.46
C LYS A 72 -15.58 21.08 47.98
N PHE A 73 -15.46 20.88 49.29
CA PHE A 73 -15.81 19.62 49.94
C PHE A 73 -17.13 19.75 50.71
N LEU A 74 -17.96 18.73 50.61
CA LEU A 74 -19.06 18.45 51.53
C LEU A 74 -18.50 17.64 52.70
N GLN A 75 -18.70 18.14 53.92
CA GLN A 75 -18.30 17.44 55.14
C GLN A 75 -19.45 16.59 55.67
N THR A 76 -19.18 15.33 55.96
CA THR A 76 -20.13 14.45 56.68
C THR A 76 -20.06 14.74 58.19
N GLU A 77 -21.09 14.33 58.95
CA GLU A 77 -21.09 14.43 60.42
C GLU A 77 -19.86 13.76 61.07
N ASP A 78 -19.31 12.73 60.43
CA ASP A 78 -18.09 12.02 60.84
C ASP A 78 -16.76 12.73 60.45
N GLY A 79 -16.82 13.95 59.92
CA GLY A 79 -15.64 14.76 59.55
C GLY A 79 -14.94 14.36 58.24
N LYS A 80 -15.49 13.42 57.46
CA LYS A 80 -14.95 13.07 56.13
C LYS A 80 -15.33 14.12 55.09
N SER A 81 -14.41 14.39 54.16
CA SER A 81 -14.56 15.45 53.14
C SER A 81 -14.72 14.84 51.75
N PHE A 82 -15.89 15.00 51.13
CA PHE A 82 -16.17 14.48 49.78
C PHE A 82 -16.31 15.62 48.78
N ALA A 83 -15.74 15.47 47.59
CA ALA A 83 -15.90 16.46 46.53
C ALA A 83 -17.30 16.33 45.89
N ALA A 84 -17.96 17.46 45.64
CA ALA A 84 -19.24 17.47 44.94
C ALA A 84 -19.02 17.45 43.41
N VAL A 85 -19.71 16.54 42.73
CA VAL A 85 -19.66 16.36 41.27
C VAL A 85 -21.09 16.36 40.72
N PHE A 86 -21.33 17.00 39.58
CA PHE A 86 -22.66 17.12 38.99
C PHE A 86 -22.69 16.59 37.55
N THR A 87 -23.77 15.89 37.20
CA THR A 87 -24.03 15.39 35.84
C THR A 87 -24.62 16.45 34.92
N ASP A 88 -25.16 17.55 35.46
CA ASP A 88 -25.77 18.63 34.69
C ASP A 88 -25.77 19.96 35.48
N GLU A 89 -26.12 21.05 34.80
CA GLU A 89 -26.17 22.41 35.37
C GLU A 89 -27.40 22.66 36.26
N GLU A 90 -28.48 21.88 36.14
CA GLU A 90 -29.67 22.02 36.99
C GLU A 90 -29.39 21.47 38.39
N GLU A 91 -28.68 20.35 38.48
CA GLU A 91 -28.16 19.78 39.72
C GLU A 91 -27.29 20.75 40.49
N LYS A 92 -26.38 21.44 39.80
CA LYS A 92 -25.56 22.51 40.37
C LYS A 92 -26.41 23.62 41.01
N ARG A 93 -27.60 23.92 40.47
CA ARG A 93 -28.52 24.97 40.98
C ARG A 93 -29.41 24.48 42.13
N GLY A 94 -29.47 23.17 42.40
CA GLY A 94 -30.30 22.57 43.44
C GLY A 94 -29.93 22.93 44.89
N GLY A 95 -28.77 23.58 45.12
CA GLY A 95 -28.30 24.02 46.43
C GLY A 95 -29.07 25.20 47.07
N GLY A 96 -30.11 25.73 46.42
CA GLY A 96 -30.95 26.84 46.90
C GLY A 96 -30.65 28.19 46.25
N GLU A 97 -31.65 29.08 46.20
CA GLU A 97 -31.56 30.43 45.57
C GLU A 97 -30.40 31.24 46.18
N GLY A 98 -29.31 31.42 45.41
CA GLY A 98 -28.23 32.36 45.71
C GLY A 98 -26.83 31.77 45.95
N GLN A 99 -26.64 30.44 45.95
CA GLN A 99 -25.30 29.83 45.92
C GLN A 99 -24.98 29.31 44.51
N ASP A 100 -24.44 30.16 43.65
CA ASP A 100 -23.76 29.70 42.44
C ASP A 100 -22.49 28.96 42.89
N SER A 101 -22.60 27.65 43.15
CA SER A 101 -21.42 26.85 43.46
C SER A 101 -20.57 26.81 42.20
N SER A 102 -19.45 27.54 42.23
CA SER A 102 -18.47 27.49 41.15
C SER A 102 -18.12 26.02 40.86
N ALA A 103 -18.30 25.63 39.60
CA ALA A 103 -18.01 24.29 39.15
C ALA A 103 -17.23 24.38 37.84
N VAL A 104 -16.25 23.51 37.71
CA VAL A 104 -15.39 23.42 36.53
C VAL A 104 -15.76 22.14 35.79
N LEU A 105 -16.09 22.26 34.51
CA LEU A 105 -16.32 21.09 33.66
C LEU A 105 -14.97 20.45 33.34
N LEU A 106 -14.77 19.22 33.80
CA LEU A 106 -13.58 18.43 33.53
C LEU A 106 -13.98 17.07 32.96
N PRO A 107 -13.12 16.45 32.13
CA PRO A 107 -13.25 15.05 31.77
C PRO A 107 -13.45 14.17 33.01
N ALA A 108 -14.37 13.21 32.96
CA ALA A 108 -14.66 12.35 34.10
C ALA A 108 -13.40 11.63 34.62
N GLU A 109 -12.52 11.17 33.72
CA GLU A 109 -11.24 10.52 34.06
C GLU A 109 -10.30 11.44 34.87
N GLU A 110 -10.24 12.72 34.52
CA GLU A 110 -9.41 13.71 35.19
C GLU A 110 -9.89 13.99 36.61
N ILE A 111 -11.22 14.05 36.81
CA ILE A 111 -11.82 14.19 38.14
C ILE A 111 -11.46 12.99 39.03
N LEU A 112 -11.52 11.77 38.51
CA LEU A 112 -11.09 10.58 39.25
C LEU A 112 -9.62 10.69 39.67
N HIS A 113 -8.75 11.16 38.76
CA HIS A 113 -7.31 11.30 39.01
C HIS A 113 -7.02 12.34 40.10
N ILE A 114 -7.63 13.52 39.98
CA ILE A 114 -7.50 14.60 40.97
C ILE A 114 -7.87 14.08 42.36
N LEU A 115 -9.01 13.39 42.49
CA LEU A 115 -9.52 12.94 43.78
C LEU A 115 -8.75 11.75 44.37
N ALA A 116 -8.27 10.84 43.53
CA ALA A 116 -7.41 9.73 43.96
C ALA A 116 -6.07 10.26 44.52
N ALA A 117 -5.50 11.31 43.91
CA ALA A 117 -4.25 11.93 44.35
C ALA A 117 -4.43 12.93 45.50
N HIS A 118 -5.63 13.49 45.71
CA HIS A 118 -5.83 14.56 46.68
C HIS A 118 -5.66 14.07 48.14
N PRO A 119 -4.81 14.73 48.96
CA PRO A 119 -4.45 14.24 50.29
C PRO A 119 -5.60 14.29 51.30
N LYS A 120 -6.59 15.16 51.11
CA LYS A 120 -7.72 15.37 52.04
C LYS A 120 -9.07 14.86 51.54
N ALA A 121 -9.17 14.43 50.28
CA ALA A 121 -10.44 13.97 49.72
C ALA A 121 -10.69 12.53 50.19
N SER A 122 -11.85 12.27 50.78
CA SER A 122 -12.30 10.92 51.16
C SER A 122 -13.07 10.22 50.03
N GLY A 123 -13.37 10.92 48.93
CA GLY A 123 -14.11 10.42 47.77
C GLY A 123 -14.85 11.53 47.03
N MET A 124 -15.87 11.16 46.26
CA MET A 124 -16.83 12.10 45.64
C MET A 124 -18.28 11.75 45.95
N VAL A 125 -19.14 12.76 45.87
CA VAL A 125 -20.58 12.62 45.79
C VAL A 125 -21.05 13.15 44.44
N ILE A 126 -21.65 12.29 43.64
CA ILE A 126 -22.27 12.66 42.36
C ILE A 126 -23.72 13.04 42.63
N ASN A 127 -24.16 14.19 42.14
CA ASN A 127 -25.50 14.77 42.29
C ASN A 127 -25.96 14.87 43.76
N PRO A 128 -25.24 15.63 44.60
CA PRO A 128 -25.52 15.72 46.03
C PRO A 128 -26.88 16.35 46.38
N PHE A 129 -27.52 17.06 45.45
CA PHE A 129 -28.75 17.82 45.70
C PHE A 129 -30.02 17.13 45.20
N SER A 130 -29.89 15.99 44.51
CA SER A 130 -31.00 15.06 44.24
C SER A 130 -30.67 13.63 44.70
N ASN A 131 -30.67 12.67 43.77
CA ASN A 131 -30.32 11.28 44.00
C ASN A 131 -28.80 11.17 43.98
N SER A 132 -28.23 11.12 45.18
CA SER A 132 -26.78 11.14 45.35
C SER A 132 -26.17 9.75 45.23
N PHE A 133 -25.01 9.68 44.56
CA PHE A 133 -24.15 8.51 44.52
C PHE A 133 -22.80 8.81 45.17
N ILE A 134 -22.48 8.10 46.26
CA ILE A 134 -21.24 8.31 47.01
C ILE A 134 -20.21 7.28 46.58
N MET A 135 -19.06 7.75 46.11
CA MET A 135 -17.93 6.90 45.73
C MET A 135 -16.74 7.21 46.63
N GLN A 136 -16.35 6.24 47.47
CA GLN A 136 -15.21 6.37 48.37
C GLN A 136 -13.88 6.38 47.61
N LYS A 137 -12.84 6.96 48.21
CA LYS A 137 -11.51 7.03 47.59
C LYS A 137 -10.97 5.66 47.17
N GLU A 138 -11.18 4.64 48.01
CA GLU A 138 -10.77 3.26 47.73
C GLU A 138 -11.51 2.69 46.51
N ALA A 139 -12.81 3.01 46.37
CA ALA A 139 -13.61 2.61 45.20
C ALA A 139 -13.17 3.36 43.93
N ILE A 140 -12.79 4.64 44.04
CA ILE A 140 -12.20 5.41 42.93
C ILE A 140 -10.89 4.76 42.47
N GLN A 141 -10.00 4.43 43.40
CA GLN A 141 -8.72 3.78 43.08
C GLN A 141 -8.92 2.38 42.49
N ALA A 142 -9.83 1.58 43.03
CA ALA A 142 -10.17 0.27 42.48
C ALA A 142 -10.77 0.37 41.07
N PHE A 143 -11.64 1.35 40.83
CA PHE A 143 -12.24 1.60 39.53
C PHE A 143 -11.22 2.10 38.50
N GLN A 144 -10.30 3.00 38.87
CA GLN A 144 -9.19 3.40 38.00
C GLN A 144 -8.26 2.23 37.66
N ASN A 145 -7.95 1.37 38.64
CA ASN A 145 -7.17 0.16 38.41
C ASN A 145 -7.90 -0.83 37.49
N LYS A 146 -9.23 -0.94 37.61
CA LYS A 146 -10.07 -1.74 36.71
C LYS A 146 -10.02 -1.18 35.29
N ILE A 147 -10.31 0.10 35.07
CA ILE A 147 -10.26 0.73 33.74
C ILE A 147 -8.88 0.57 33.09
N ARG A 148 -7.81 0.80 33.87
CA ARG A 148 -6.44 0.61 33.38
C ARG A 148 -6.18 -0.85 32.99
N THR A 149 -6.71 -1.80 33.77
CA THR A 149 -6.65 -3.23 33.44
C THR A 149 -7.41 -3.52 32.15
N ASP A 150 -8.66 -3.09 32.07
CA ASP A 150 -9.55 -3.40 30.95
C ASP A 150 -9.00 -2.81 29.65
N ARG A 151 -8.41 -1.61 29.67
CA ARG A 151 -7.69 -1.02 28.53
C ARG A 151 -6.46 -1.83 28.12
N VAL A 152 -5.70 -2.36 29.08
CA VAL A 152 -4.57 -3.24 28.78
C VAL A 152 -5.07 -4.56 28.18
N GLU A 153 -6.05 -5.21 28.79
CA GLU A 153 -6.64 -6.46 28.27
C GLU A 153 -7.26 -6.26 26.88
N GLU A 154 -7.91 -5.12 26.62
CA GLU A 154 -8.46 -4.79 25.31
C GLU A 154 -7.37 -4.68 24.23
N ARG A 155 -6.23 -4.06 24.55
CA ARG A 155 -5.07 -3.99 23.65
C ARG A 155 -4.40 -5.35 23.42
N LEU A 156 -4.53 -6.27 24.39
CA LEU A 156 -3.98 -7.63 24.31
C LEU A 156 -4.93 -8.63 23.61
N LYS A 157 -6.20 -8.28 23.34
CA LYS A 157 -7.18 -9.21 22.72
C LYS A 157 -6.69 -9.84 21.42
N GLY A 158 -5.97 -9.09 20.58
CA GLY A 158 -5.41 -9.61 19.32
C GLY A 158 -4.34 -10.69 19.53
N SER A 159 -3.79 -10.84 20.74
CA SER A 159 -2.82 -11.89 21.09
C SER A 159 -3.47 -13.20 21.55
N ALA A 160 -4.80 -13.25 21.69
CA ALA A 160 -5.53 -14.42 22.19
C ALA A 160 -5.30 -15.69 21.33
N GLY A 161 -5.12 -15.53 20.01
CA GLY A 161 -4.80 -16.64 19.10
C GLY A 161 -3.48 -17.33 19.42
N ILE A 162 -2.49 -16.60 19.96
CA ILE A 162 -1.21 -17.16 20.40
C ILE A 162 -1.42 -18.09 21.60
N MET A 163 -2.19 -17.64 22.60
CA MET A 163 -2.49 -18.42 23.80
C MET A 163 -3.28 -19.69 23.48
N ASP A 164 -4.29 -19.60 22.61
CA ASP A 164 -5.08 -20.76 22.17
C ASP A 164 -4.20 -21.79 21.45
N ALA A 165 -3.29 -21.34 20.58
CA ALA A 165 -2.34 -22.22 19.89
C ALA A 165 -1.38 -22.91 20.86
N ILE A 166 -0.83 -22.18 21.85
CA ILE A 166 0.05 -22.75 22.89
C ILE A 166 -0.72 -23.78 23.72
N THR A 167 -1.95 -23.46 24.14
CA THR A 167 -2.78 -24.36 24.95
C THR A 167 -3.06 -25.67 24.21
N LYS A 168 -3.41 -25.58 22.92
CA LYS A 168 -3.62 -26.76 22.05
C LYS A 168 -2.35 -27.59 21.88
N TYR A 169 -1.20 -26.96 21.67
CA TYR A 169 0.09 -27.63 21.54
C TYR A 169 0.41 -28.52 22.76
N TYR A 170 0.28 -27.97 23.97
CA TYR A 170 0.53 -28.75 25.18
C TYR A 170 -0.58 -29.74 25.51
N ALA A 171 -1.83 -29.47 25.14
CA ALA A 171 -2.92 -30.44 25.26
C ALA A 171 -2.65 -31.69 24.40
N MET A 172 -2.07 -31.53 23.21
CA MET A 172 -1.58 -32.63 22.38
C MET A 172 -0.43 -33.37 23.07
N GLN A 173 0.55 -32.65 23.62
CA GLN A 173 1.68 -33.27 24.32
C GLN A 173 1.24 -34.14 25.50
N LYS A 174 0.22 -33.71 26.27
CA LYS A 174 -0.34 -34.47 27.41
C LYS A 174 -1.07 -35.77 27.01
N GLN A 175 -1.33 -36.00 25.72
CA GLN A 175 -1.92 -37.27 25.26
C GLN A 175 -0.91 -38.42 25.24
N TYR A 176 0.37 -38.09 25.32
CA TYR A 176 1.47 -39.04 25.44
C TYR A 176 1.80 -39.30 26.91
N ALA A 177 2.17 -40.54 27.24
CA ALA A 177 2.58 -40.90 28.60
C ALA A 177 3.89 -40.19 28.97
N ASP A 178 4.16 -40.01 30.27
CA ASP A 178 5.33 -39.27 30.78
C ASP A 178 6.69 -39.84 30.28
N ASP A 179 6.71 -41.09 29.81
CA ASP A 179 7.87 -41.80 29.26
C ASP A 179 7.90 -41.86 27.71
N GLN A 180 6.90 -41.28 27.03
CA GLN A 180 6.80 -41.23 25.57
C GLN A 180 6.90 -39.79 25.06
N GLU A 181 7.89 -39.52 24.20
CA GLU A 181 7.95 -38.25 23.50
C GLU A 181 6.91 -38.19 22.37
N MET A 182 6.25 -37.03 22.23
CA MET A 182 5.39 -36.73 21.09
C MET A 182 6.18 -36.88 19.78
N PRO A 183 5.62 -37.57 18.75
CA PRO A 183 6.25 -37.74 17.45
C PRO A 183 6.73 -36.40 16.87
N GLU A 184 7.90 -36.43 16.22
CA GLU A 184 8.54 -35.21 15.72
C GLU A 184 7.65 -34.42 14.72
N GLU A 185 6.88 -35.13 13.90
CA GLU A 185 5.97 -34.52 12.92
C GLU A 185 4.80 -33.77 13.58
N GLU A 186 4.18 -34.35 14.62
CA GLU A 186 3.14 -33.70 15.42
C GLU A 186 3.69 -32.51 16.21
N ARG A 187 4.92 -32.66 16.75
CA ARG A 187 5.63 -31.57 17.42
C ARG A 187 5.86 -30.38 16.48
N ARG A 188 6.34 -30.64 15.26
CA ARG A 188 6.57 -29.60 14.24
C ARG A 188 5.26 -28.91 13.83
N SER A 189 4.21 -29.68 13.57
CA SER A 189 2.89 -29.13 13.24
C SER A 189 2.31 -28.27 14.37
N GLY A 190 2.51 -28.69 15.61
CA GLY A 190 2.10 -27.95 16.79
C GLY A 190 2.82 -26.61 16.94
N ILE A 191 4.14 -26.59 16.75
CA ILE A 191 4.95 -25.36 16.76
C ILE A 191 4.52 -24.43 15.61
N GLU A 192 4.29 -24.96 14.42
CA GLU A 192 3.85 -24.17 13.25
C GLU A 192 2.55 -23.41 13.53
N LYS A 193 1.58 -24.05 14.19
CA LYS A 193 0.32 -23.39 14.59
C LYS A 193 0.55 -22.24 15.58
N VAL A 194 1.51 -22.38 16.50
CA VAL A 194 1.90 -21.30 17.42
C VAL A 194 2.49 -20.13 16.63
N LEU A 195 3.40 -20.40 15.70
CA LEU A 195 4.00 -19.37 14.84
C LEU A 195 2.96 -18.66 13.96
N GLN A 196 1.98 -19.40 13.42
CA GLN A 196 0.85 -18.81 12.69
C GLN A 196 0.00 -17.88 13.58
N GLY A 197 -0.19 -18.24 14.85
CA GLY A 197 -0.84 -17.37 15.83
C GLY A 197 -0.08 -16.05 16.04
N PHE A 198 1.26 -16.09 16.07
CA PHE A 198 2.08 -14.88 16.13
C PHE A 198 1.94 -14.01 14.88
N LEU A 199 1.97 -14.61 13.68
CA LEU A 199 1.78 -13.89 12.41
C LEU A 199 0.41 -13.21 12.33
N ALA A 200 -0.66 -13.94 12.69
CA ALA A 200 -2.02 -13.37 12.73
C ALA A 200 -2.13 -12.23 13.75
N GLY A 201 -1.54 -12.39 14.94
CA GLY A 201 -1.47 -11.33 15.94
C GLY A 201 -0.74 -10.08 15.42
N MET A 202 0.36 -10.25 14.68
CA MET A 202 1.06 -9.12 14.05
C MET A 202 0.23 -8.44 12.95
N GLU A 203 -0.53 -9.20 12.16
CA GLU A 203 -1.46 -8.66 11.15
C GLU A 203 -2.55 -7.76 11.79
N GLU A 204 -3.03 -8.13 12.97
CA GLU A 204 -4.01 -7.35 13.74
C GLU A 204 -3.37 -6.24 14.61
N SER A 205 -2.06 -5.99 14.47
CA SER A 205 -1.30 -5.06 15.32
C SER A 205 -1.45 -5.34 16.82
N ALA A 206 -1.55 -6.62 17.18
CA ALA A 206 -1.70 -7.03 18.56
C ALA A 206 -0.45 -6.72 19.39
N GLU A 207 -0.67 -6.51 20.68
CA GLU A 207 0.37 -6.21 21.65
C GLU A 207 0.61 -7.37 22.62
N LEU A 208 1.80 -7.39 23.22
CA LEU A 208 2.18 -8.26 24.32
C LEU A 208 2.69 -7.41 25.48
N LEU A 209 2.55 -7.92 26.70
CA LEU A 209 3.19 -7.32 27.88
C LEU A 209 4.62 -7.85 28.01
N VAL A 210 5.60 -6.96 28.07
CA VAL A 210 7.01 -7.32 28.27
C VAL A 210 7.44 -6.91 29.68
N ALA A 211 8.07 -7.83 30.43
CA ALA A 211 8.56 -7.53 31.76
C ALA A 211 9.71 -6.50 31.73
N ILE A 212 9.70 -5.54 32.65
CA ILE A 212 10.74 -4.52 32.80
C ILE A 212 11.29 -4.48 34.22
N VAL A 213 12.50 -3.96 34.38
CA VAL A 213 13.12 -3.73 35.68
C VAL A 213 12.48 -2.50 36.33
N SER A 214 11.82 -2.67 37.49
CA SER A 214 11.22 -1.55 38.22
C SER A 214 12.30 -0.62 38.79
N THR A 215 12.27 0.67 38.44
CA THR A 215 13.16 1.71 38.97
C THR A 215 12.70 2.29 40.31
N GLU A 216 11.74 1.68 41.00
CA GLU A 216 11.31 2.13 42.33
C GLU A 216 12.34 1.77 43.41
N LYS A 217 13.48 2.48 43.40
CA LYS A 217 14.32 2.72 44.58
C LYS A 217 15.30 3.89 44.42
N SER A 218 14.84 5.06 43.98
CA SER A 218 15.40 6.34 44.46
C SER A 218 14.52 7.49 44.01
N ALA A 219 14.12 8.33 44.97
CA ALA A 219 13.52 9.62 44.67
C ALA A 219 14.54 10.47 43.89
N GLY A 220 14.19 10.83 42.66
CA GLY A 220 14.86 11.87 41.88
C GLY A 220 16.14 11.44 41.17
N GLU A 221 16.01 10.73 40.05
CA GLU A 221 16.96 10.81 38.93
C GLU A 221 16.25 10.36 37.65
N THR A 222 16.02 11.30 36.72
CA THR A 222 15.72 10.99 35.32
C THR A 222 17.01 10.46 34.70
N ILE A 223 17.13 9.15 34.60
CA ILE A 223 18.17 8.50 33.81
C ILE A 223 17.58 8.27 32.42
N ASP A 224 18.16 8.95 31.43
CA ASP A 224 17.86 8.94 29.99
C ASP A 224 17.03 7.74 29.51
N GLY A 225 15.75 7.94 29.22
CA GLY A 225 14.92 7.31 28.17
C GLY A 225 15.03 5.81 27.83
N GLN A 226 15.82 5.00 28.54
CA GLN A 226 16.15 3.62 28.23
C GLN A 226 15.38 2.71 29.17
N VAL A 227 14.47 1.92 28.59
CA VAL A 227 13.74 0.89 29.31
C VAL A 227 14.62 -0.36 29.38
N HIS A 228 14.91 -0.83 30.59
CA HIS A 228 15.59 -2.12 30.79
C HIS A 228 14.58 -3.25 30.90
N PHE A 229 14.63 -4.20 29.97
CA PHE A 229 13.80 -5.41 30.01
C PHE A 229 14.28 -6.37 31.09
N ASN A 230 13.34 -7.08 31.72
CA ASN A 230 13.67 -8.09 32.72
C ASN A 230 13.92 -9.45 32.05
N HIS A 231 15.01 -10.10 32.41
CA HIS A 231 15.43 -11.38 31.87
C HIS A 231 15.21 -12.49 32.91
N LEU A 232 14.75 -13.66 32.47
CA LEU A 232 14.60 -14.85 33.29
C LEU A 232 15.63 -15.89 32.86
N SER A 233 16.41 -16.38 33.82
CA SER A 233 17.27 -17.54 33.61
C SER A 233 16.49 -18.83 33.88
N THR A 234 16.43 -19.74 32.90
CA THR A 234 15.80 -21.06 33.04
C THR A 234 16.69 -22.02 33.83
N SER A 235 16.12 -23.13 34.32
CA SER A 235 16.85 -24.15 35.10
C SER A 235 18.00 -24.84 34.34
N ASP A 236 17.96 -24.80 33.01
CA ASP A 236 19.02 -25.29 32.11
C ASP A 236 20.02 -24.19 31.68
N GLY A 237 19.93 -23.00 32.28
CA GLY A 237 20.90 -21.92 32.13
C GLY A 237 20.72 -21.03 30.90
N ARG A 238 19.55 -21.08 30.24
CA ARG A 238 19.20 -20.16 29.14
C ARG A 238 18.70 -18.83 29.69
N ASP A 239 19.06 -17.74 29.02
CA ASP A 239 18.58 -16.40 29.35
C ASP A 239 17.49 -15.94 28.39
N ALA A 240 16.34 -15.53 28.90
CA ALA A 240 15.18 -15.22 28.06
C ALA A 240 14.34 -14.06 28.56
N MET A 241 13.78 -13.29 27.62
CA MET A 241 12.86 -12.21 27.92
C MET A 241 11.49 -12.76 28.32
N ALA A 242 10.93 -12.25 29.43
CA ALA A 242 9.60 -12.66 29.90
C ALA A 242 8.49 -11.83 29.24
N VAL A 243 7.55 -12.51 28.58
CA VAL A 243 6.48 -11.89 27.83
C VAL A 243 5.13 -12.52 28.18
N PHE A 244 4.06 -11.70 28.21
CA PHE A 244 2.73 -12.11 28.64
C PHE A 244 1.67 -11.72 27.62
N THR A 245 0.73 -12.65 27.44
CA THR A 245 -0.44 -12.48 26.57
C THR A 245 -1.66 -11.90 27.29
N SER A 246 -1.62 -11.76 28.62
CA SER A 246 -2.67 -11.12 29.42
C SER A 246 -2.11 -10.46 30.68
N GLY A 247 -2.86 -9.51 31.24
CA GLY A 247 -2.56 -8.88 32.52
C GLY A 247 -2.86 -9.77 33.72
N GLU A 248 -3.66 -10.83 33.56
CA GLU A 248 -3.85 -11.87 34.58
C GLU A 248 -2.56 -12.67 34.81
N GLU A 249 -1.82 -12.97 33.74
CA GLU A 249 -0.54 -13.69 33.86
C GLU A 249 0.46 -12.90 34.71
N VAL A 250 0.61 -11.60 34.48
CA VAL A 250 1.47 -10.69 35.28
C VAL A 250 1.18 -10.76 36.78
N ARG A 251 -0.09 -10.94 37.15
CA ARG A 251 -0.52 -10.97 38.56
C ARG A 251 -0.29 -12.31 39.25
N LYS A 252 0.01 -13.38 38.51
CA LYS A 252 0.32 -14.68 39.11
C LYS A 252 1.66 -14.66 39.83
N ASN A 253 2.52 -13.69 39.54
CA ASN A 253 3.73 -13.45 40.32
C ASN A 253 3.40 -12.77 41.66
N LYS A 254 3.99 -13.28 42.75
CA LYS A 254 3.84 -12.72 44.11
C LYS A 254 4.66 -11.46 44.32
N GLU A 255 5.69 -11.24 43.51
CA GLU A 255 6.48 -10.01 43.45
C GLU A 255 5.95 -9.13 42.31
N THR A 256 5.79 -7.83 42.57
CA THR A 256 5.22 -6.86 41.62
C THR A 256 6.07 -6.80 40.35
N THR A 257 5.68 -7.55 39.31
CA THR A 257 6.36 -7.52 38.01
C THR A 257 5.86 -6.32 37.24
N ALA A 258 6.73 -5.33 37.02
CA ALA A 258 6.43 -4.22 36.12
C ALA A 258 6.46 -4.73 34.68
N ALA A 259 5.45 -4.38 33.88
CA ALA A 259 5.37 -4.78 32.48
C ALA A 259 4.81 -3.64 31.62
N ILE A 260 5.24 -3.58 30.36
CA ILE A 260 4.78 -2.60 29.36
C ILE A 260 4.14 -3.29 28.18
N ALA A 261 3.06 -2.72 27.63
CA ALA A 261 2.42 -3.24 26.42
C ALA A 261 3.17 -2.72 25.19
N MET A 262 3.57 -3.65 24.31
CA MET A 262 4.31 -3.36 23.08
C MET A 262 3.78 -4.19 21.91
N PRO A 263 3.75 -3.66 20.68
CA PRO A 263 3.39 -4.44 19.48
C PRO A 263 4.29 -5.67 19.32
N ILE A 264 3.73 -6.82 18.95
CA ILE A 264 4.48 -8.08 18.82
C ILE A 264 5.74 -7.89 17.94
N ALA A 265 5.62 -7.21 16.80
CA ALA A 265 6.74 -6.97 15.89
C ALA A 265 7.89 -6.19 16.55
N GLU A 266 7.59 -5.22 17.41
CA GLU A 266 8.60 -4.44 18.14
C GLU A 266 9.24 -5.27 19.27
N VAL A 267 8.47 -6.16 19.90
CA VAL A 267 9.01 -7.12 20.88
C VAL A 267 10.01 -8.08 20.22
N LEU A 268 9.70 -8.60 19.02
CA LEU A 268 10.61 -9.48 18.27
C LEU A 268 11.90 -8.75 17.88
N LYS A 269 11.80 -7.54 17.34
CA LYS A 269 12.97 -6.71 17.00
C LYS A 269 13.84 -6.39 18.21
N ALA A 270 13.20 -6.06 19.34
CA ALA A 270 13.92 -5.80 20.59
C ALA A 270 14.71 -7.05 21.03
N ALA A 271 14.11 -8.24 20.97
CA ALA A 271 14.78 -9.50 21.30
C ALA A 271 16.01 -9.77 20.41
N ILE A 272 15.87 -9.56 19.09
CA ILE A 272 16.98 -9.70 18.12
C ILE A 272 18.10 -8.72 18.46
N HIS A 273 17.77 -7.44 18.64
CA HIS A 273 18.76 -6.40 18.92
C HIS A 273 19.50 -6.61 20.25
N ILE A 274 18.81 -7.10 21.29
CA ILE A 274 19.45 -7.43 22.57
C ILE A 274 20.39 -8.64 22.41
N SER A 275 20.00 -9.64 21.60
CA SER A 275 20.84 -10.81 21.29
C SER A 275 22.10 -10.46 20.50
N GLU A 276 22.09 -9.40 19.68
CA GLU A 276 23.30 -8.93 18.98
C GLU A 276 24.31 -8.29 19.94
N ASN A 277 23.82 -7.71 21.04
CA ASN A 277 24.61 -6.96 22.02
C ASN A 277 24.90 -7.75 23.33
N GLY A 278 24.41 -8.98 23.46
CA GLY A 278 24.55 -9.82 24.67
C GLY A 278 24.04 -11.25 24.46
N LYS A 279 24.25 -12.14 25.45
CA LYS A 279 23.80 -13.55 25.36
C LYS A 279 22.32 -13.68 25.76
N MET A 280 21.41 -13.57 24.79
CA MET A 280 19.98 -13.88 24.95
C MET A 280 19.62 -15.10 24.11
N ASP A 281 18.97 -16.10 24.71
CA ASP A 281 18.65 -17.38 24.06
C ASP A 281 17.23 -17.41 23.46
N GLY A 282 16.34 -16.49 23.86
CA GLY A 282 14.99 -16.40 23.33
C GLY A 282 14.00 -15.63 24.19
N MET A 283 12.71 -15.97 24.05
CA MET A 283 11.60 -15.39 24.81
C MET A 283 10.80 -16.49 25.50
N ILE A 284 10.34 -16.24 26.73
CA ILE A 284 9.38 -17.09 27.45
C ILE A 284 8.02 -16.41 27.46
N ILE A 285 7.06 -17.03 26.80
CA ILE A 285 5.67 -16.58 26.76
C ILE A 285 4.93 -17.20 27.96
N ASN A 286 4.24 -16.38 28.76
CA ASN A 286 3.45 -16.75 29.94
C ASN A 286 4.19 -17.67 30.95
N PRO A 287 5.31 -17.21 31.53
CA PRO A 287 6.16 -18.03 32.40
C PRO A 287 5.49 -18.60 33.65
N TRP A 288 4.37 -18.03 34.12
CA TRP A 288 3.72 -18.46 35.37
C TRP A 288 2.50 -19.35 35.17
N SER A 289 2.17 -19.68 33.92
CA SER A 289 1.12 -20.64 33.59
C SER A 289 1.66 -21.71 32.67
N GLN A 290 1.22 -21.73 31.42
CA GLN A 290 1.67 -22.66 30.41
C GLN A 290 2.77 -22.00 29.58
N SER A 291 3.99 -22.07 30.12
CA SER A 291 5.15 -21.39 29.54
C SER A 291 5.53 -21.98 28.18
N PHE A 292 5.67 -21.15 27.15
CA PHE A 292 6.20 -21.56 25.85
C PHE A 292 7.51 -20.82 25.56
N PHE A 293 8.57 -21.56 25.21
CA PHE A 293 9.87 -20.98 24.88
C PHE A 293 9.99 -20.78 23.36
N LEU A 294 10.13 -19.54 22.94
CA LEU A 294 10.40 -19.15 21.56
C LEU A 294 11.90 -18.88 21.39
N SER A 295 12.61 -19.77 20.69
CA SER A 295 14.06 -19.65 20.51
C SER A 295 14.43 -18.52 19.54
N MET A 296 15.68 -18.04 19.62
CA MET A 296 16.14 -16.95 18.74
C MET A 296 15.99 -17.26 17.24
N ASN A 297 16.21 -18.51 16.82
CA ASN A 297 15.99 -18.93 15.42
C ASN A 297 14.53 -18.75 14.97
N LEU A 298 13.56 -19.01 15.86
CA LEU A 298 12.14 -18.85 15.56
C LEU A 298 11.71 -17.37 15.61
N ILE A 299 12.32 -16.58 16.51
CA ILE A 299 12.12 -15.12 16.59
C ILE A 299 12.58 -14.48 15.27
N GLN A 300 13.80 -14.81 14.81
CA GLN A 300 14.33 -14.32 13.54
C GLN A 300 13.42 -14.72 12.38
N TRP A 301 13.03 -16.00 12.32
CA TRP A 301 12.12 -16.48 11.27
C TRP A 301 10.78 -15.74 11.26
N LEU A 302 10.17 -15.48 12.42
CA LEU A 302 8.92 -14.74 12.53
C LEU A 302 9.07 -13.30 12.05
N SER A 303 10.18 -12.64 12.42
CA SER A 303 10.49 -11.27 11.96
C SER A 303 10.62 -11.24 10.43
N ASP A 304 11.42 -12.14 9.86
CA ASP A 304 11.65 -12.21 8.41
C ASP A 304 10.37 -12.61 7.64
N ALA A 305 9.55 -13.50 8.20
CA ALA A 305 8.26 -13.91 7.61
C ALA A 305 7.24 -12.76 7.62
N TRP A 306 7.20 -12.01 8.72
CA TRP A 306 6.36 -10.82 8.85
C TRP A 306 6.79 -9.71 7.88
N GLU A 307 8.08 -9.38 7.82
CA GLU A 307 8.60 -8.37 6.91
C GLU A 307 8.32 -8.71 5.44
N ARG A 308 8.52 -9.99 5.05
CA ARG A 308 8.16 -10.47 3.71
C ARG A 308 6.67 -10.31 3.42
N ARG A 309 5.78 -10.71 4.34
CA ARG A 309 4.32 -10.55 4.18
C ARG A 309 3.89 -9.09 4.10
N ASN A 310 4.47 -8.24 4.93
CA ASN A 310 4.10 -6.83 5.01
C ASN A 310 4.59 -6.06 3.77
N LYS A 311 5.79 -6.39 3.30
CA LYS A 311 6.31 -5.94 2.00
C LYS A 311 5.39 -6.39 0.86
N LEU A 312 5.03 -7.67 0.80
CA LEU A 312 4.08 -8.21 -0.19
C LEU A 312 2.69 -7.55 -0.13
N SER A 313 2.18 -7.21 1.07
CA SER A 313 0.85 -6.60 1.28
C SER A 313 0.78 -5.14 0.84
N LYS A 314 1.75 -4.31 1.27
CA LYS A 314 1.86 -2.92 0.81
C LYS A 314 2.14 -2.84 -0.68
N GLU A 315 3.08 -3.67 -1.14
CA GLU A 315 3.31 -3.84 -2.56
C GLU A 315 2.01 -4.21 -3.26
N ASN A 316 1.19 -5.11 -2.69
CA ASN A 316 -0.06 -5.58 -3.27
C ASN A 316 -1.12 -4.50 -3.49
N GLU A 317 -1.26 -3.56 -2.56
CA GLU A 317 -2.22 -2.46 -2.61
C GLU A 317 -1.76 -1.32 -3.53
N GLU A 318 -0.48 -0.93 -3.46
CA GLU A 318 0.12 0.07 -4.37
C GLU A 318 0.04 -0.38 -5.83
N LYS A 319 0.48 -1.60 -6.15
CA LYS A 319 0.44 -2.08 -7.56
C LYS A 319 -0.97 -2.54 -8.04
N ARG A 320 -2.00 -2.57 -7.16
CA ARG A 320 -3.43 -2.61 -7.55
C ARG A 320 -3.94 -1.23 -7.98
N SER A 321 -3.46 -0.16 -7.34
CA SER A 321 -3.77 1.21 -7.74
C SER A 321 -3.17 1.55 -9.11
N LEU A 322 -1.94 1.09 -9.39
CA LEU A 322 -1.21 1.38 -10.63
C LEU A 322 -1.83 0.76 -11.90
N THR A 323 -2.52 -0.38 -11.79
CA THR A 323 -3.06 -1.10 -12.94
C THR A 323 -4.55 -0.86 -13.18
N LYS A 324 -5.26 -0.17 -12.26
CA LYS A 324 -6.72 -0.05 -12.26
C LYS A 324 -7.31 0.56 -13.54
N ASP A 325 -6.68 1.62 -14.04
CA ASP A 325 -7.12 2.34 -15.24
C ASP A 325 -6.06 2.25 -16.35
N LEU A 326 -5.22 1.20 -16.33
CA LEU A 326 -4.07 1.05 -17.21
C LEU A 326 -4.48 1.02 -18.69
N ALA A 327 -5.47 0.21 -19.06
CA ALA A 327 -5.90 0.12 -20.46
C ALA A 327 -6.44 1.46 -20.98
N GLU A 328 -7.21 2.18 -20.15
CA GLU A 328 -7.74 3.49 -20.48
C GLU A 328 -6.61 4.51 -20.67
N ASN A 329 -5.65 4.54 -19.73
CA ASN A 329 -4.47 5.38 -19.79
C ASN A 329 -3.69 5.22 -21.09
N MET A 330 -3.40 3.96 -21.44
CA MET A 330 -2.50 3.64 -22.54
C MET A 330 -3.17 3.83 -23.91
N ILE A 331 -4.44 3.42 -24.06
CA ILE A 331 -5.18 3.58 -25.32
C ILE A 331 -5.45 5.05 -25.59
N LEU A 332 -5.96 5.81 -24.60
CA LEU A 332 -6.22 7.24 -24.79
C LEU A 332 -4.95 8.00 -25.14
N SER A 333 -3.83 7.71 -24.47
CA SER A 333 -2.55 8.37 -24.75
C SER A 333 -2.03 8.09 -26.15
N SER A 334 -2.17 6.86 -26.64
CA SER A 334 -1.81 6.53 -28.02
C SER A 334 -2.65 7.35 -29.03
N LEU A 335 -3.95 7.48 -28.80
CA LEU A 335 -4.85 8.26 -29.66
C LEU A 335 -4.56 9.77 -29.60
N LEU A 336 -4.28 10.31 -28.41
CA LEU A 336 -3.90 11.71 -28.22
C LEU A 336 -2.61 12.04 -28.97
N GLY A 337 -1.57 11.22 -28.79
CA GLY A 337 -0.29 11.36 -29.49
C GLY A 337 -0.49 11.30 -31.01
N GLY A 338 -1.24 10.32 -31.51
CA GLY A 338 -1.44 10.16 -32.95
C GLY A 338 -2.26 11.28 -33.58
N SER A 339 -3.31 11.75 -32.90
CA SER A 339 -4.07 12.91 -33.39
C SER A 339 -3.23 14.18 -33.41
N LEU A 340 -2.43 14.45 -32.36
CA LEU A 340 -1.58 15.63 -32.30
C LEU A 340 -0.46 15.57 -33.34
N GLY A 341 0.21 14.44 -33.47
CA GLY A 341 1.29 14.24 -34.44
C GLY A 341 0.81 14.45 -35.87
N LEU A 342 -0.31 13.83 -36.24
CA LEU A 342 -0.89 14.01 -37.58
C LEU A 342 -1.40 15.44 -37.81
N SER A 343 -2.00 16.07 -36.79
CA SER A 343 -2.44 17.47 -36.88
C SER A 343 -1.25 18.42 -37.07
N LYS A 344 -0.11 18.15 -36.42
CA LYS A 344 1.11 18.96 -36.54
C LYS A 344 1.76 18.79 -37.91
N GLU A 345 1.86 17.56 -38.42
CA GLU A 345 2.35 17.27 -39.78
C GLU A 345 1.54 18.04 -40.84
N ARG A 346 0.21 18.10 -40.67
CA ARG A 346 -0.69 18.84 -41.56
C ARG A 346 -0.72 20.35 -41.34
N GLY A 347 -0.02 20.87 -40.33
CA GLY A 347 -0.01 22.29 -39.98
C GLY A 347 -1.33 22.81 -39.41
N LEU A 348 -2.16 21.91 -38.85
CA LEU A 348 -3.44 22.26 -38.22
C LEU A 348 -3.27 22.73 -36.77
N VAL A 349 -2.16 22.36 -36.12
CA VAL A 349 -1.83 22.80 -34.76
C VAL A 349 -0.50 23.54 -34.74
N GLN A 350 -0.47 24.62 -33.94
CA GLN A 350 0.72 25.41 -33.65
C GLN A 350 1.25 25.03 -32.26
N ASP A 351 2.02 25.93 -31.64
CA ASP A 351 2.51 25.72 -30.29
C ASP A 351 1.38 25.77 -29.25
N PRO A 352 1.54 25.07 -28.10
CA PRO A 352 0.56 25.07 -27.01
C PRO A 352 0.20 26.48 -26.49
N PRO A 353 -1.00 26.70 -25.95
CA PRO A 353 -2.08 25.73 -25.77
C PRO A 353 -2.80 25.39 -27.08
N PHE A 354 -3.11 24.11 -27.27
CA PHE A 354 -3.75 23.64 -28.51
C PHE A 354 -5.18 24.16 -28.65
N GLN A 355 -5.56 24.52 -29.87
CA GLN A 355 -6.90 25.00 -30.20
C GLN A 355 -7.88 23.83 -30.43
N ALA A 356 -9.18 24.12 -30.32
CA ALA A 356 -10.25 23.17 -30.62
C ALA A 356 -10.04 22.54 -32.00
N GLY A 357 -9.99 21.20 -32.05
CA GLY A 357 -9.73 20.42 -33.27
C GLY A 357 -8.34 19.78 -33.36
N ALA A 358 -7.42 20.09 -32.45
CA ALA A 358 -6.11 19.42 -32.35
C ALA A 358 -6.22 17.89 -32.18
N PHE A 359 -7.32 17.45 -31.55
CA PHE A 359 -7.61 16.05 -31.23
C PHE A 359 -8.70 15.45 -32.14
N SER A 360 -8.87 16.00 -33.35
CA SER A 360 -9.95 15.63 -34.28
C SER A 360 -9.61 14.59 -35.33
N LEU A 361 -8.33 14.18 -35.43
CA LEU A 361 -7.86 13.24 -36.44
C LEU A 361 -7.54 11.89 -35.82
N ARG A 362 -7.70 10.82 -36.60
CA ARG A 362 -7.26 9.47 -36.21
C ARG A 362 -6.34 8.94 -37.32
N PRO A 363 -5.02 8.82 -37.09
CA PRO A 363 -4.15 8.18 -38.05
C PRO A 363 -4.49 6.69 -38.19
N THR A 364 -4.09 6.11 -39.31
CA THR A 364 -4.29 4.70 -39.66
C THR A 364 -3.78 3.79 -38.55
N ILE A 365 -2.59 4.05 -37.99
CA ILE A 365 -2.01 3.19 -36.97
C ILE A 365 -2.83 3.12 -35.67
N ASN A 366 -3.54 4.20 -35.32
CA ASN A 366 -4.47 4.20 -34.20
C ASN A 366 -5.75 3.40 -34.51
N SER A 367 -6.22 3.40 -35.77
CA SER A 367 -7.34 2.54 -36.17
C SER A 367 -6.96 1.06 -36.08
N ILE A 368 -5.75 0.72 -36.54
CA ILE A 368 -5.19 -0.63 -36.43
C ILE A 368 -5.03 -1.05 -34.96
N LEU A 369 -4.54 -0.14 -34.10
CA LEU A 369 -4.45 -0.37 -32.66
C LEU A 369 -5.80 -0.77 -32.06
N LEU A 370 -6.86 -0.01 -32.33
CA LEU A 370 -8.21 -0.31 -31.82
C LEU A 370 -8.73 -1.65 -32.35
N SER A 371 -8.44 -1.97 -33.62
CA SER A 371 -8.81 -3.25 -34.22
C SER A 371 -8.17 -4.45 -33.49
N SER A 372 -6.91 -4.32 -33.05
CA SER A 372 -6.21 -5.35 -32.29
C SER A 372 -6.79 -5.53 -30.88
N PHE A 373 -7.14 -4.44 -30.19
CA PHE A 373 -7.85 -4.53 -28.91
C PHE A 373 -9.24 -5.17 -29.06
N HIS A 374 -9.96 -4.81 -30.13
CA HIS A 374 -11.25 -5.42 -30.45
C HIS A 374 -11.12 -6.94 -30.65
N SER A 375 -10.08 -7.38 -31.36
CA SER A 375 -9.79 -8.81 -31.55
C SER A 375 -9.59 -9.54 -30.22
N LEU A 376 -8.72 -8.99 -29.34
CA LEU A 376 -8.48 -9.56 -28.01
C LEU A 376 -9.75 -9.65 -27.15
N ASN A 377 -10.64 -8.67 -27.24
CA ASN A 377 -11.89 -8.66 -26.50
C ASN A 377 -12.91 -9.67 -27.04
N THR A 378 -12.99 -9.79 -28.36
CA THR A 378 -13.96 -10.64 -29.07
C THR A 378 -13.58 -12.11 -28.97
N GLU A 379 -12.33 -12.45 -29.29
CA GLU A 379 -11.84 -13.83 -29.29
C GLU A 379 -11.57 -14.35 -27.87
N LYS A 380 -11.41 -13.45 -26.89
CA LYS A 380 -11.08 -13.78 -25.49
C LYS A 380 -9.80 -14.59 -25.33
N ARG A 381 -8.94 -14.52 -26.33
CA ARG A 381 -7.60 -15.10 -26.43
C ARG A 381 -6.82 -14.30 -27.46
N LEU A 382 -5.50 -14.44 -27.46
CA LEU A 382 -4.70 -13.90 -28.55
C LEU A 382 -4.96 -14.71 -29.83
N SER A 383 -5.33 -14.02 -30.91
CA SER A 383 -5.61 -14.62 -32.21
C SER A 383 -5.03 -13.74 -33.30
N MET A 384 -3.82 -14.09 -33.76
CA MET A 384 -3.17 -13.39 -34.87
C MET A 384 -4.02 -13.39 -36.15
N GLN A 385 -4.76 -14.49 -36.38
CA GLN A 385 -5.69 -14.61 -37.48
C GLN A 385 -6.83 -13.59 -37.40
N ASP A 386 -7.48 -13.46 -36.24
CA ASP A 386 -8.59 -12.52 -36.10
C ASP A 386 -8.09 -11.07 -36.12
N MET A 387 -6.90 -10.78 -35.56
CA MET A 387 -6.28 -9.46 -35.70
C MET A 387 -6.09 -9.07 -37.17
N MET A 388 -5.55 -9.97 -38.01
CA MET A 388 -5.44 -9.73 -39.45
C MET A 388 -6.79 -9.59 -40.14
N GLU A 389 -7.80 -10.36 -39.73
CA GLU A 389 -9.16 -10.19 -40.23
C GLU A 389 -9.70 -8.79 -39.91
N LYS A 390 -9.52 -8.29 -38.68
CA LYS A 390 -9.95 -6.93 -38.30
C LYS A 390 -9.18 -5.84 -39.06
N MET A 391 -7.88 -6.03 -39.33
CA MET A 391 -7.12 -5.12 -40.21
C MET A 391 -7.63 -5.16 -41.66
N TYR A 392 -8.03 -6.33 -42.16
CA TYR A 392 -8.65 -6.45 -43.48
C TYR A 392 -10.03 -5.78 -43.53
N GLU A 393 -10.84 -5.92 -42.48
CA GLU A 393 -12.13 -5.24 -42.35
C GLU A 393 -11.98 -3.71 -42.22
N TRP A 394 -10.93 -3.23 -41.53
CA TRP A 394 -10.57 -1.82 -41.52
C TRP A 394 -10.40 -1.29 -42.95
N LYS A 395 -9.61 -1.98 -43.79
CA LYS A 395 -9.38 -1.53 -45.18
C LYS A 395 -10.60 -1.72 -46.09
N SER A 396 -11.29 -2.84 -45.98
CA SER A 396 -12.35 -3.22 -46.92
C SER A 396 -13.73 -2.64 -46.58
N LYS A 397 -14.01 -2.40 -45.30
CA LYS A 397 -15.32 -1.93 -44.80
C LYS A 397 -15.24 -0.56 -44.10
N GLY A 398 -14.04 -0.05 -43.84
CA GLY A 398 -13.86 1.21 -43.11
C GLY A 398 -14.18 1.11 -41.62
N LEU A 399 -14.14 -0.09 -41.02
CA LEU A 399 -14.27 -0.24 -39.57
C LEU A 399 -13.13 0.47 -38.85
N TYR A 400 -13.36 0.94 -37.62
CA TYR A 400 -12.39 1.68 -36.79
C TYR A 400 -11.95 3.06 -37.34
N LEU A 401 -12.39 3.46 -38.53
CA LEU A 401 -12.15 4.80 -39.06
C LEU A 401 -12.95 5.84 -38.28
N LEU A 402 -12.28 6.94 -37.93
CA LEU A 402 -12.98 8.09 -37.36
C LEU A 402 -13.83 8.76 -38.46
N ASN A 403 -15.13 8.85 -38.24
CA ASN A 403 -16.09 9.40 -39.22
C ASN A 403 -16.04 8.73 -40.61
N GLY A 404 -15.61 7.46 -40.69
CA GLY A 404 -15.52 6.71 -41.94
C GLY A 404 -14.44 7.20 -42.92
N LYS A 405 -13.45 7.97 -42.43
CA LYS A 405 -12.39 8.56 -43.26
C LYS A 405 -11.02 8.01 -42.88
N GLU A 406 -10.29 7.51 -43.89
CA GLU A 406 -8.87 7.22 -43.79
C GLU A 406 -8.09 8.53 -43.88
N GLU A 407 -7.29 8.85 -42.85
CA GLU A 407 -6.56 10.10 -42.79
C GLU A 407 -5.19 10.02 -43.46
N ASP A 408 -4.53 8.88 -43.42
CA ASP A 408 -3.22 8.66 -44.00
C ASP A 408 -3.04 7.21 -44.44
N SER A 409 -2.02 6.95 -45.26
CA SER A 409 -1.63 5.59 -45.67
C SER A 409 -0.33 5.21 -44.95
N VAL A 410 -0.25 3.95 -44.56
CA VAL A 410 0.91 3.35 -43.89
C VAL A 410 1.32 2.12 -44.70
N GLU A 411 2.48 2.20 -45.35
CA GLU A 411 2.95 1.20 -46.32
C GLU A 411 2.97 -0.22 -45.74
N ALA A 412 3.50 -0.39 -44.52
CA ALA A 412 3.57 -1.69 -43.86
C ALA A 412 2.17 -2.31 -43.61
N VAL A 413 1.18 -1.49 -43.26
CA VAL A 413 -0.20 -1.94 -43.03
C VAL A 413 -0.87 -2.30 -44.35
N ASP A 414 -0.77 -1.43 -45.35
CA ASP A 414 -1.36 -1.67 -46.67
C ASP A 414 -0.78 -2.95 -47.33
N ALA A 415 0.54 -3.14 -47.24
CA ALA A 415 1.21 -4.34 -47.73
C ALA A 415 0.75 -5.61 -47.00
N ALA A 416 0.66 -5.56 -45.66
CA ALA A 416 0.22 -6.70 -44.86
C ALA A 416 -1.23 -7.11 -45.16
N VAL A 417 -2.13 -6.13 -45.29
CA VAL A 417 -3.53 -6.39 -45.66
C VAL A 417 -3.62 -7.01 -47.05
N MET A 418 -2.84 -6.53 -48.01
CA MET A 418 -2.80 -7.10 -49.36
C MET A 418 -2.24 -8.52 -49.36
N HIS A 419 -1.17 -8.77 -48.63
CA HIS A 419 -0.61 -10.11 -48.43
C HIS A 419 -1.63 -11.07 -47.83
N TYR A 420 -2.33 -10.67 -46.77
CA TYR A 420 -3.39 -11.45 -46.14
C TYR A 420 -4.53 -11.75 -47.13
N ALA A 421 -4.97 -10.75 -47.89
CA ALA A 421 -6.01 -10.91 -48.91
C ALA A 421 -5.65 -11.90 -50.02
N THR A 422 -4.34 -12.12 -50.28
CA THR A 422 -3.86 -13.15 -51.21
C THR A 422 -3.77 -14.56 -50.61
N GLY A 423 -4.13 -14.73 -49.35
CA GLY A 423 -4.17 -16.02 -48.65
C GLY A 423 -2.90 -16.38 -47.89
N LYS A 424 -1.96 -15.44 -47.70
CA LYS A 424 -0.81 -15.64 -46.79
C LYS A 424 -1.28 -15.71 -45.35
N LYS A 425 -0.60 -16.52 -44.54
CA LYS A 425 -0.90 -16.64 -43.11
C LYS A 425 -0.37 -15.44 -42.31
N PRO A 426 -0.91 -15.13 -41.12
CA PRO A 426 -0.47 -14.00 -40.30
C PRO A 426 1.05 -13.89 -40.09
N GLU A 427 1.74 -15.01 -39.89
CA GLU A 427 3.19 -15.05 -39.71
C GLU A 427 4.00 -14.72 -40.98
N GLU A 428 3.35 -14.64 -42.14
CA GLU A 428 3.98 -14.43 -43.45
C GLU A 428 3.64 -13.06 -44.07
N VAL A 429 2.73 -12.27 -43.47
CA VAL A 429 2.17 -11.06 -44.10
C VAL A 429 3.07 -9.83 -43.99
N GLY A 430 3.91 -9.73 -42.96
CA GLY A 430 4.73 -8.55 -42.75
C GLY A 430 5.78 -8.33 -43.85
N SER A 431 6.10 -7.07 -44.09
CA SER A 431 7.11 -6.64 -45.06
C SER A 431 8.46 -6.44 -44.38
N ASP A 432 9.56 -6.52 -45.13
CA ASP A 432 10.91 -6.17 -44.64
C ASP A 432 11.08 -4.64 -44.55
N LEU A 433 10.34 -4.05 -43.62
CA LEU A 433 10.33 -2.63 -43.26
C LEU A 433 10.74 -2.50 -41.80
N PHE A 434 11.33 -1.36 -41.44
CA PHE A 434 11.84 -1.06 -40.10
C PHE A 434 11.37 0.30 -39.56
N ASP A 435 10.27 0.82 -40.09
CA ASP A 435 9.72 2.11 -39.67
C ASP A 435 8.99 2.06 -38.32
N ASP A 436 8.78 3.23 -37.72
CA ASP A 436 8.22 3.41 -36.38
C ASP A 436 6.74 3.02 -36.24
N SER A 437 6.04 2.73 -37.35
CA SER A 437 4.64 2.31 -37.29
C SER A 437 4.47 0.96 -36.61
N VAL A 438 5.50 0.10 -36.60
CA VAL A 438 5.49 -1.15 -35.81
C VAL A 438 5.28 -0.87 -34.33
N LEU A 439 6.03 0.08 -33.76
CA LEU A 439 6.03 0.38 -32.33
C LEU A 439 4.67 0.95 -31.88
N CYS A 440 4.10 1.81 -32.72
CA CYS A 440 2.84 2.52 -32.46
C CYS A 440 1.62 1.60 -32.27
N ARG A 441 1.71 0.32 -32.70
CA ARG A 441 0.64 -0.67 -32.56
C ARG A 441 0.96 -1.82 -31.59
N MET A 442 2.07 -1.77 -30.88
CA MET A 442 2.50 -2.87 -29.99
C MET A 442 1.79 -2.91 -28.63
N LEU A 443 1.08 -1.85 -28.23
CA LEU A 443 0.39 -1.81 -26.93
C LEU A 443 -0.49 -3.05 -26.62
N PRO A 444 -1.30 -3.61 -27.54
CA PRO A 444 -2.13 -4.78 -27.22
C PRO A 444 -1.31 -5.98 -26.74
N PHE A 445 -0.07 -6.11 -27.21
CA PHE A 445 0.87 -7.15 -26.80
C PHE A 445 1.65 -6.75 -25.55
N ALA A 446 2.17 -5.52 -25.50
CA ALA A 446 2.92 -5.00 -24.35
C ALA A 446 2.08 -5.04 -23.06
N LEU A 447 0.78 -4.70 -23.15
CA LEU A 447 -0.11 -4.73 -21.98
C LEU A 447 -0.42 -6.14 -21.47
N LEU A 448 -0.30 -7.19 -22.31
CA LEU A 448 -0.41 -8.59 -21.83
C LEU A 448 0.73 -8.93 -20.86
N LEU A 449 1.89 -8.28 -21.02
CA LEU A 449 3.06 -8.43 -20.16
C LEU A 449 2.95 -7.62 -18.86
N CYS A 450 2.05 -6.64 -18.80
CA CYS A 450 1.86 -5.74 -17.67
C CYS A 450 1.03 -6.38 -16.53
N ARG A 451 0.89 -7.71 -16.53
CA ARG A 451 0.24 -8.46 -15.45
C ARG A 451 1.27 -8.73 -14.36
N ARG A 452 0.94 -8.36 -13.12
CA ARG A 452 1.90 -8.37 -12.00
C ARG A 452 2.54 -9.73 -11.67
N ALA A 453 1.80 -10.83 -11.85
CA ALA A 453 2.30 -12.19 -11.61
C ALA A 453 2.82 -12.87 -12.88
N HIS A 454 2.84 -12.15 -14.00
CA HIS A 454 3.32 -12.69 -15.26
C HIS A 454 4.84 -12.76 -15.21
N GLN A 455 5.33 -13.99 -15.17
CA GLN A 455 6.73 -14.29 -15.40
C GLN A 455 6.94 -14.25 -16.91
N PHE A 456 7.85 -13.39 -17.33
CA PHE A 456 8.22 -13.30 -18.73
C PHE A 456 8.92 -14.59 -19.16
N THR A 457 8.53 -15.12 -20.31
CA THR A 457 9.07 -16.34 -20.90
C THR A 457 9.43 -16.12 -22.36
N ASP A 458 10.14 -17.06 -22.97
CA ASP A 458 10.45 -17.00 -24.40
C ASP A 458 9.20 -17.09 -25.29
N LEU A 459 8.09 -17.64 -24.79
CA LEU A 459 6.79 -17.57 -25.45
C LEU A 459 6.26 -16.14 -25.55
N ASP A 460 6.53 -15.30 -24.57
CA ASP A 460 6.13 -13.89 -24.59
C ASP A 460 6.96 -13.10 -25.59
N ARG A 461 8.25 -13.46 -25.71
CA ARG A 461 9.14 -12.92 -26.74
C ARG A 461 8.68 -13.32 -28.14
N GLU A 462 8.42 -14.60 -28.38
CA GLU A 462 7.87 -15.09 -29.66
C GLU A 462 6.53 -14.39 -29.96
N MET A 463 5.67 -14.20 -28.96
CA MET A 463 4.43 -13.44 -29.09
C MET A 463 4.64 -11.99 -29.55
N LEU A 464 5.62 -11.27 -28.99
CA LEU A 464 5.95 -9.90 -29.39
C LEU A 464 6.44 -9.86 -30.85
N HIS A 465 7.31 -10.80 -31.23
CA HIS A 465 7.83 -10.89 -32.59
C HIS A 465 6.72 -11.23 -33.57
N ASP A 466 5.87 -12.21 -33.27
CA ASP A 466 4.73 -12.59 -34.12
C ASP A 466 3.70 -11.46 -34.23
N GLY A 467 3.49 -10.71 -33.15
CA GLY A 467 2.68 -9.49 -33.17
C GLY A 467 3.26 -8.43 -34.12
N ALA A 468 4.57 -8.23 -34.11
CA ALA A 468 5.27 -7.33 -35.04
C ALA A 468 5.23 -7.85 -36.50
N LYS A 469 5.33 -9.17 -36.71
CA LYS A 469 5.21 -9.84 -38.04
C LYS A 469 3.87 -9.66 -38.73
N LEU A 470 2.83 -9.24 -38.01
CA LEU A 470 1.57 -8.85 -38.64
C LEU A 470 1.72 -7.68 -39.62
N THR A 471 2.80 -6.89 -39.54
CA THR A 471 3.11 -5.85 -40.56
C THR A 471 4.59 -5.70 -40.91
N HIS A 472 5.52 -6.05 -40.01
CA HIS A 472 6.97 -5.87 -40.21
C HIS A 472 7.73 -7.17 -39.94
N ARG A 473 8.70 -7.51 -40.78
CA ARG A 473 9.57 -8.68 -40.64
C ARG A 473 11.05 -8.34 -40.54
N SER A 474 11.41 -7.05 -40.63
CA SER A 474 12.81 -6.65 -40.45
C SER A 474 13.28 -6.99 -39.03
N PRO A 475 14.43 -7.64 -38.83
CA PRO A 475 14.91 -7.99 -37.50
C PRO A 475 15.09 -6.77 -36.59
N LEU A 476 15.49 -5.61 -37.15
CA LEU A 476 15.55 -4.35 -36.42
C LEU A 476 14.17 -3.92 -35.89
N ALA A 477 13.11 -4.08 -36.69
CA ALA A 477 11.75 -3.75 -36.28
C ALA A 477 11.27 -4.66 -35.14
N LEU A 478 11.56 -5.95 -35.22
CA LEU A 478 11.21 -6.94 -34.19
C LEU A 478 11.93 -6.62 -32.88
N LEU A 479 13.24 -6.33 -32.95
CA LEU A 479 14.07 -5.96 -31.80
C LEU A 479 13.54 -4.69 -31.11
N MET A 480 13.26 -3.64 -31.88
CA MET A 480 12.74 -2.40 -31.32
C MET A 480 11.32 -2.55 -30.77
N ALA A 481 10.48 -3.40 -31.39
CA ALA A 481 9.14 -3.72 -30.88
C ALA A 481 9.20 -4.47 -29.55
N GLU A 482 10.14 -5.39 -29.40
CA GLU A 482 10.43 -6.06 -28.14
C GLU A 482 10.88 -5.05 -27.08
N LEU A 483 11.91 -4.26 -27.38
CA LEU A 483 12.45 -3.25 -26.47
C LEU A 483 11.38 -2.26 -25.99
N TYR A 484 10.60 -1.69 -26.91
CA TYR A 484 9.50 -0.79 -26.58
C TYR A 484 8.46 -1.45 -25.66
N SER A 485 8.12 -2.71 -25.92
CA SER A 485 7.17 -3.46 -25.08
C SER A 485 7.72 -3.70 -23.67
N TYR A 486 9.02 -3.98 -23.54
CA TYR A 486 9.71 -4.09 -22.27
C TYR A 486 9.78 -2.76 -21.51
N MET A 487 10.04 -1.65 -22.20
CA MET A 487 10.01 -0.32 -21.59
C MET A 487 8.63 -0.03 -21.01
N ILE A 488 7.55 -0.26 -21.78
CA ILE A 488 6.18 -0.08 -21.28
C ILE A 488 5.92 -0.95 -20.05
N ARG A 489 6.31 -2.23 -20.08
CA ARG A 489 6.17 -3.15 -18.94
C ARG A 489 6.91 -2.64 -17.71
N ASN A 490 8.18 -2.26 -17.86
CA ASN A 490 9.01 -1.84 -16.75
C ASN A 490 8.51 -0.53 -16.12
N LEU A 491 8.13 0.45 -16.94
CA LEU A 491 7.56 1.71 -16.47
C LEU A 491 6.22 1.50 -15.74
N VAL A 492 5.34 0.64 -16.27
CA VAL A 492 4.04 0.35 -15.64
C VAL A 492 4.17 -0.41 -14.33
N LEU A 493 5.13 -1.34 -14.25
CA LEU A 493 5.29 -2.24 -13.11
C LEU A 493 6.37 -1.81 -12.12
N HIS A 494 7.08 -0.72 -12.41
CA HIS A 494 8.26 -0.23 -11.67
C HIS A 494 9.29 -1.33 -11.46
N ILE A 495 9.74 -1.93 -12.57
CA ILE A 495 10.73 -3.02 -12.58
C ILE A 495 12.04 -2.49 -13.13
N GLY A 496 13.14 -2.86 -12.48
CA GLY A 496 14.49 -2.57 -12.96
C GLY A 496 15.20 -1.42 -12.29
N GLY A 497 14.54 -0.68 -11.39
CA GLY A 497 15.17 0.35 -10.56
C GLY A 497 14.17 1.28 -9.87
N GLU A 498 14.67 2.33 -9.24
CA GLU A 498 13.87 3.38 -8.58
C GLU A 498 13.77 4.65 -9.45
N SER A 499 14.71 4.84 -10.38
CA SER A 499 14.72 5.96 -11.33
C SER A 499 14.24 5.55 -12.71
N LEU A 500 13.77 6.54 -13.48
CA LEU A 500 13.35 6.36 -14.87
C LEU A 500 14.49 5.78 -15.72
N GLU A 501 15.71 6.27 -15.52
CA GLU A 501 16.91 5.79 -16.21
C GLU A 501 17.17 4.30 -15.93
N GLU A 502 17.06 3.85 -14.69
CA GLU A 502 17.26 2.45 -14.33
C GLU A 502 16.15 1.55 -14.91
N GLU A 503 14.88 1.97 -14.86
CA GLU A 503 13.76 1.21 -15.45
C GLU A 503 13.93 1.00 -16.97
N LEU A 504 14.39 2.05 -17.67
CA LEU A 504 14.68 2.02 -19.11
C LEU A 504 15.92 1.19 -19.45
N SER A 505 17.00 1.35 -18.67
CA SER A 505 18.24 0.57 -18.84
C SER A 505 17.97 -0.92 -18.63
N ALA A 506 17.23 -1.27 -17.58
CA ALA A 506 16.85 -2.65 -17.30
C ALA A 506 16.00 -3.27 -18.42
N ALA A 507 15.12 -2.49 -19.07
CA ALA A 507 14.37 -2.98 -20.23
C ALA A 507 15.33 -3.39 -21.36
N ALA A 508 16.35 -2.57 -21.65
CA ALA A 508 17.37 -2.90 -22.64
C ALA A 508 18.24 -4.09 -22.21
N SER A 509 18.64 -4.18 -20.93
CA SER A 509 19.41 -5.32 -20.41
C SER A 509 18.65 -6.64 -20.52
N TYR A 510 17.34 -6.65 -20.23
CA TYR A 510 16.54 -7.87 -20.35
C TYR A 510 16.40 -8.37 -21.79
N VAL A 511 16.31 -7.44 -22.76
CA VAL A 511 16.33 -7.80 -24.17
C VAL A 511 17.74 -8.25 -24.57
N GLY A 512 18.77 -7.54 -24.12
CA GLY A 512 20.17 -7.79 -24.45
C GLY A 512 20.74 -9.11 -23.92
N LEU A 513 20.26 -9.60 -22.77
CA LEU A 513 20.76 -10.82 -22.09
C LEU A 513 20.93 -12.03 -23.01
N PHE A 514 20.06 -12.16 -24.00
CA PHE A 514 20.08 -13.29 -24.93
C PHE A 514 20.86 -13.00 -26.22
N TYR A 515 21.03 -11.74 -26.60
CA TYR A 515 21.64 -11.34 -27.88
C TYR A 515 23.10 -10.87 -27.75
N GLU A 516 23.58 -10.70 -26.52
CA GLU A 516 24.93 -10.25 -26.23
C GLU A 516 25.98 -11.34 -26.53
N GLU A 517 26.99 -11.00 -27.32
CA GLU A 517 28.19 -11.81 -27.53
C GLU A 517 29.28 -11.45 -26.50
N GLU A 518 29.04 -11.70 -25.21
CA GLU A 518 30.09 -11.54 -24.18
C GLU A 518 31.09 -12.70 -24.21
N GLU A 519 32.38 -12.37 -24.03
CA GLU A 519 33.44 -13.35 -23.76
C GLU A 519 33.28 -13.86 -22.32
N ALA A 520 32.96 -15.14 -22.15
CA ALA A 520 32.87 -15.77 -20.83
C ALA A 520 34.21 -15.69 -20.08
N GLU A 521 34.15 -15.50 -18.75
CA GLU A 521 35.35 -15.38 -17.93
C GLU A 521 36.09 -16.73 -17.80
N ASP A 522 35.37 -17.85 -17.92
CA ASP A 522 35.92 -19.20 -17.93
C ASP A 522 35.16 -20.21 -18.82
N GLU A 523 35.73 -21.42 -18.97
CA GLU A 523 35.18 -22.50 -19.82
C GLU A 523 33.85 -23.08 -19.29
N GLU A 524 33.54 -22.95 -18.00
CA GLU A 524 32.33 -23.48 -17.38
C GLU A 524 31.16 -22.50 -17.61
N GLU A 525 31.41 -21.21 -17.43
CA GLU A 525 30.49 -20.13 -17.80
C GLU A 525 30.22 -20.09 -19.30
N ALA A 526 31.26 -20.26 -20.13
CA ALA A 526 31.11 -20.33 -21.59
C ALA A 526 30.11 -21.42 -22.00
N LYS A 527 30.19 -22.59 -21.33
CA LYS A 527 29.32 -23.73 -21.60
C LYS A 527 27.89 -23.49 -21.13
N TRP A 528 27.68 -22.91 -19.96
CA TRP A 528 26.34 -22.56 -19.48
C TRP A 528 25.67 -21.48 -20.34
N ASN A 529 26.44 -20.47 -20.75
CA ASN A 529 25.95 -19.43 -21.66
C ASN A 529 25.60 -20.00 -23.04
N GLU A 530 26.41 -20.92 -23.57
CA GLU A 530 26.12 -21.62 -24.83
C GLU A 530 24.88 -22.52 -24.72
N GLU A 531 24.73 -23.29 -23.63
CA GLU A 531 23.54 -24.13 -23.38
C GLU A 531 22.26 -23.29 -23.24
N ALA A 532 22.31 -22.17 -22.50
CA ALA A 532 21.19 -21.25 -22.36
C ALA A 532 20.81 -20.58 -23.69
N LYS A 533 21.80 -20.13 -24.48
CA LYS A 533 21.59 -19.58 -25.83
C LYS A 533 21.05 -20.62 -26.80
N ALA A 534 21.49 -21.88 -26.72
CA ALA A 534 20.99 -22.96 -27.58
C ALA A 534 19.51 -23.27 -27.29
N GLN A 535 19.12 -23.30 -26.02
CA GLN A 535 17.73 -23.49 -25.63
C GLN A 535 16.87 -22.30 -26.08
N HIS A 536 17.33 -21.08 -25.84
CA HIS A 536 16.64 -19.86 -26.25
C HIS A 536 16.49 -19.76 -27.78
N ARG A 537 17.51 -20.16 -28.54
CA ARG A 537 17.49 -20.24 -30.02
C ARG A 537 16.48 -21.28 -30.54
N GLU A 538 16.20 -22.35 -29.79
CA GLU A 538 15.16 -23.33 -30.15
C GLU A 538 13.76 -22.76 -29.97
N ASP A 539 13.55 -21.99 -28.90
CA ASP A 539 12.26 -21.39 -28.54
C ASP A 539 11.95 -20.11 -29.36
N VAL A 540 12.96 -19.33 -29.73
CA VAL A 540 12.81 -18.07 -30.49
C VAL A 540 13.37 -18.22 -31.90
N LYS A 541 12.48 -18.52 -32.87
CA LYS A 541 12.88 -18.89 -34.24
C LYS A 541 13.68 -17.83 -35.00
N ASP A 542 13.47 -16.54 -34.71
CA ASP A 542 14.14 -15.43 -35.40
C ASP A 542 15.41 -14.96 -34.65
N TYR A 543 15.84 -15.70 -33.62
CA TYR A 543 16.95 -15.34 -32.74
C TYR A 543 18.21 -14.91 -33.50
N ASP A 544 18.65 -15.70 -34.48
CA ASP A 544 19.90 -15.44 -35.22
C ASP A 544 19.86 -14.13 -36.00
N GLU A 545 18.72 -13.83 -36.61
CA GLU A 545 18.55 -12.63 -37.41
C GLU A 545 18.51 -11.39 -36.50
N ILE A 546 17.84 -11.49 -35.35
CA ILE A 546 17.74 -10.41 -34.36
C ILE A 546 19.08 -10.13 -33.67
N ALA A 547 19.83 -11.17 -33.30
CA ALA A 547 21.14 -11.04 -32.66
C ALA A 547 22.11 -10.18 -33.48
N SER A 548 22.03 -10.23 -34.82
CA SER A 548 22.85 -9.41 -35.71
C SER A 548 22.61 -7.89 -35.58
N TYR A 549 21.52 -7.48 -34.94
CA TYR A 549 21.16 -6.08 -34.66
C TYR A 549 21.35 -5.68 -33.20
N TYR A 550 22.04 -6.49 -32.37
CA TYR A 550 22.32 -6.19 -30.96
C TYR A 550 22.88 -4.78 -30.74
N SER A 551 23.73 -4.29 -31.66
CA SER A 551 24.34 -2.97 -31.57
C SER A 551 23.32 -1.81 -31.48
N ALA A 552 22.10 -2.00 -32.00
CA ALA A 552 21.01 -1.04 -31.87
C ALA A 552 20.48 -0.90 -30.43
N LEU A 553 20.72 -1.88 -29.55
CA LEU A 553 20.36 -1.81 -28.13
C LEU A 553 21.34 -0.99 -27.28
N LEU A 554 22.61 -0.88 -27.72
CA LEU A 554 23.69 -0.31 -26.91
C LEU A 554 23.36 1.08 -26.33
N PRO A 555 22.76 2.02 -27.08
CA PRO A 555 22.41 3.32 -26.51
C PRO A 555 21.37 3.24 -25.39
N PHE A 556 20.48 2.24 -25.43
CA PHE A 556 19.42 2.06 -24.45
C PHE A 556 19.90 1.35 -23.17
N LEU A 557 21.02 0.63 -23.22
CA LEU A 557 21.72 0.12 -22.03
C LEU A 557 22.29 1.28 -21.20
N HIS A 558 22.58 2.41 -21.84
CA HIS A 558 23.13 3.60 -21.20
C HIS A 558 22.25 4.84 -21.43
N PRO A 559 21.05 4.93 -20.81
CA PRO A 559 20.15 6.07 -20.98
C PRO A 559 20.78 7.43 -20.64
N GLU A 560 21.81 7.45 -19.78
CA GLU A 560 22.60 8.65 -19.48
C GLU A 560 23.29 9.23 -20.73
N GLU A 561 23.74 8.40 -21.66
CA GLU A 561 24.32 8.85 -22.92
C GLU A 561 23.27 9.45 -23.85
N ILE A 562 22.06 8.87 -23.86
CA ILE A 562 20.90 9.44 -24.55
C ILE A 562 20.63 10.82 -23.93
N LYS A 563 20.53 10.91 -22.60
CA LYS A 563 20.25 12.14 -21.86
C LYS A 563 21.25 13.27 -22.15
N GLN A 564 22.50 12.95 -22.45
CA GLN A 564 23.54 13.95 -22.76
C GLN A 564 23.44 14.52 -24.19
N LYS A 565 22.66 13.91 -25.09
CA LYS A 565 22.47 14.44 -26.45
C LYS A 565 21.76 15.77 -26.45
N LYS A 566 22.15 16.66 -27.35
CA LYS A 566 21.49 17.94 -27.57
C LYS A 566 20.30 17.79 -28.51
N GLU A 567 19.26 18.59 -28.32
CA GLU A 567 18.04 18.57 -29.13
C GLU A 567 18.35 18.74 -30.63
N GLU A 568 19.32 19.58 -30.98
CA GLU A 568 19.69 19.87 -32.38
C GLU A 568 20.42 18.71 -33.09
N GLU A 569 20.91 17.72 -32.32
CA GLU A 569 21.54 16.51 -32.85
C GLU A 569 20.51 15.40 -33.17
N LEU A 570 19.24 15.65 -32.85
CA LEU A 570 18.15 14.70 -33.00
C LEU A 570 17.26 15.11 -34.15
N SER A 571 17.30 14.32 -35.22
CA SER A 571 16.33 14.38 -36.31
C SER A 571 15.64 13.02 -36.41
N PRO A 572 14.30 12.98 -36.50
CA PRO A 572 13.63 11.75 -36.90
C PRO A 572 14.02 11.39 -38.33
N ASP A 573 14.02 10.10 -38.63
CA ASP A 573 14.19 9.56 -39.98
C ASP A 573 13.06 8.57 -40.36
N GLY A 574 12.10 8.38 -39.46
CA GLY A 574 10.98 7.43 -39.59
C GLY A 574 11.31 6.00 -39.18
N SER A 575 12.56 5.67 -38.87
CA SER A 575 12.92 4.33 -38.36
C SER A 575 12.42 4.09 -36.95
N ALA A 576 12.14 2.83 -36.62
CA ALA A 576 11.75 2.41 -35.28
C ALA A 576 12.84 2.72 -34.25
N GLU A 577 14.10 2.44 -34.57
CA GLU A 577 15.26 2.69 -33.70
C GLU A 577 15.39 4.17 -33.37
N LYS A 578 15.45 5.04 -34.39
CA LYS A 578 15.65 6.48 -34.17
C LYS A 578 14.46 7.12 -33.45
N SER A 579 13.25 6.69 -33.77
CA SER A 579 12.04 7.22 -33.13
C SER A 579 11.96 6.81 -31.66
N LEU A 580 12.31 5.56 -31.33
CA LEU A 580 12.39 5.11 -29.93
C LEU A 580 13.50 5.85 -29.17
N PHE A 581 14.66 6.06 -29.79
CA PHE A 581 15.76 6.83 -29.22
C PHE A 581 15.31 8.26 -28.86
N ILE A 582 14.63 8.95 -29.79
CA ILE A 582 14.12 10.31 -29.54
C ILE A 582 13.02 10.27 -28.48
N ALA A 583 12.16 9.24 -28.47
CA ALA A 583 11.10 9.13 -27.48
C ALA A 583 11.65 8.99 -26.04
N VAL A 584 12.68 8.17 -25.86
CA VAL A 584 13.42 8.03 -24.60
C VAL A 584 14.09 9.35 -24.22
N TRP A 585 14.76 10.01 -25.18
CA TRP A 585 15.36 11.32 -24.94
C TRP A 585 14.35 12.35 -24.44
N VAL A 586 13.16 12.41 -25.07
CA VAL A 586 12.09 13.33 -24.66
C VAL A 586 11.66 13.03 -23.23
N LEU A 587 11.40 11.77 -22.91
CA LEU A 587 10.95 11.38 -21.58
C LEU A 587 11.98 11.78 -20.49
N LEU A 588 13.27 11.55 -20.73
CA LEU A 588 14.37 11.90 -19.82
C LEU A 588 14.57 13.42 -19.63
N HIS A 589 13.97 14.26 -20.48
CA HIS A 589 14.09 15.71 -20.44
C HIS A 589 12.78 16.43 -20.15
N THR A 590 11.81 15.73 -19.56
CA THR A 590 10.51 16.30 -19.20
C THR A 590 10.09 15.81 -17.82
N GLY A 591 9.29 16.61 -17.11
CA GLY A 591 8.82 16.32 -15.76
C GLY A 591 7.33 15.99 -15.68
N SER A 592 6.62 15.95 -16.81
CA SER A 592 5.19 15.63 -16.85
C SER A 592 4.76 15.06 -18.19
N TYR A 593 3.62 14.37 -18.21
CA TYR A 593 3.00 13.86 -19.44
C TYR A 593 2.81 14.96 -20.48
N GLN A 594 2.21 16.08 -20.07
CA GLN A 594 1.94 17.19 -20.98
C GLN A 594 3.22 17.72 -21.62
N GLU A 595 4.26 17.97 -20.81
CA GLU A 595 5.54 18.47 -21.29
C GLU A 595 6.21 17.49 -22.27
N ALA A 596 6.15 16.18 -21.99
CA ALA A 596 6.66 15.14 -22.87
C ALA A 596 5.99 15.18 -24.25
N VAL A 597 4.66 15.18 -24.28
CA VAL A 597 3.90 15.20 -25.53
C VAL A 597 4.16 16.50 -26.31
N GLU A 598 4.12 17.65 -25.64
CA GLU A 598 4.40 18.95 -26.29
C GLU A 598 5.81 19.02 -26.87
N LYS A 599 6.81 18.48 -26.15
CA LYS A 599 8.21 18.45 -26.62
C LYS A 599 8.37 17.54 -27.84
N SER A 600 7.67 16.40 -27.88
CA SER A 600 7.71 15.48 -29.03
C SER A 600 7.27 16.13 -30.35
N LEU A 601 6.33 17.09 -30.29
CA LEU A 601 5.81 17.78 -31.47
C LEU A 601 6.83 18.70 -32.17
N ARG A 602 7.93 19.05 -31.49
CA ARG A 602 9.01 19.85 -32.09
C ARG A 602 9.78 19.09 -33.16
N PHE A 603 9.76 17.76 -33.08
CA PHE A 603 10.38 16.87 -34.07
C PHE A 603 9.45 16.54 -35.24
N VAL A 604 8.16 16.91 -35.17
CA VAL A 604 7.21 16.62 -36.24
C VAL A 604 7.37 17.64 -37.36
N THR A 605 7.68 17.15 -38.55
CA THR A 605 7.75 17.93 -39.78
C THR A 605 6.60 17.54 -40.72
N LYS A 606 6.55 18.13 -41.92
CA LYS A 606 5.57 17.73 -42.96
C LYS A 606 5.89 16.37 -43.60
N GLU A 607 7.12 15.89 -43.44
CA GLU A 607 7.63 14.72 -44.16
C GLU A 607 7.81 13.54 -43.22
N GLN A 608 8.10 13.78 -41.94
CA GLN A 608 8.50 12.76 -40.96
C GLN A 608 8.10 13.14 -39.53
N GLY A 609 8.05 12.11 -38.67
CA GLY A 609 7.94 12.27 -37.22
C GLY A 609 6.52 12.25 -36.66
N LYS A 610 5.46 12.19 -37.47
CA LYS A 610 4.07 12.19 -36.98
C LYS A 610 3.72 11.07 -35.99
N ASN A 611 4.47 9.96 -36.02
CA ASN A 611 4.27 8.80 -35.16
C ASN A 611 5.02 8.91 -33.82
N LEU A 612 6.08 9.72 -33.75
CA LEU A 612 6.87 9.93 -32.52
C LEU A 612 6.01 10.35 -31.32
N PRO A 613 5.04 11.28 -31.44
CA PRO A 613 4.15 11.62 -30.33
C PRO A 613 3.34 10.45 -29.78
N ILE A 614 3.06 9.40 -30.57
CA ILE A 614 2.40 8.18 -30.08
C ILE A 614 3.32 7.46 -29.09
N LEU A 615 4.59 7.27 -29.45
CA LEU A 615 5.59 6.60 -28.60
C LEU A 615 5.84 7.39 -27.32
N VAL A 616 6.03 8.71 -27.45
CA VAL A 616 6.24 9.57 -26.28
C VAL A 616 5.01 9.58 -25.37
N SER A 617 3.80 9.74 -25.92
CA SER A 617 2.57 9.78 -25.11
C SER A 617 2.36 8.47 -24.35
N THR A 618 2.66 7.34 -24.96
CA THR A 618 2.46 6.02 -24.33
C THR A 618 3.52 5.70 -23.27
N LEU A 619 4.79 6.01 -23.52
CA LEU A 619 5.84 5.88 -22.49
C LEU A 619 5.60 6.86 -21.32
N ALA A 620 5.21 8.10 -21.63
CA ALA A 620 4.84 9.08 -20.61
C ALA A 620 3.61 8.65 -19.81
N ALA A 621 2.61 8.04 -20.46
CA ALA A 621 1.45 7.48 -19.77
C ALA A 621 1.83 6.32 -18.85
N ALA A 622 2.72 5.43 -19.30
CA ALA A 622 3.25 4.34 -18.49
C ALA A 622 3.96 4.87 -17.24
N HIS A 623 4.74 5.94 -17.38
CA HIS A 623 5.52 6.52 -16.29
C HIS A 623 4.70 7.43 -15.33
N TYR A 624 3.83 8.31 -15.86
CA TYR A 624 3.13 9.32 -15.05
C TYR A 624 1.67 8.95 -14.69
N GLY A 625 1.08 7.94 -15.34
CA GLY A 625 -0.28 7.46 -15.06
C GLY A 625 -1.41 8.38 -15.59
N LEU A 626 -2.65 7.86 -15.55
CA LEU A 626 -3.83 8.50 -16.17
C LEU A 626 -4.14 9.91 -15.64
N SER A 627 -3.95 10.16 -14.35
CA SER A 627 -4.25 11.46 -13.73
C SER A 627 -3.34 12.58 -14.23
N SER A 628 -2.20 12.25 -14.86
CA SER A 628 -1.29 13.23 -15.44
C SER A 628 -1.74 13.75 -16.81
N ILE A 629 -2.65 13.05 -17.49
CA ILE A 629 -3.16 13.47 -18.80
C ILE A 629 -4.10 14.68 -18.63
N PRO A 630 -3.83 15.81 -19.30
CA PRO A 630 -4.70 16.98 -19.25
C PRO A 630 -6.17 16.62 -19.51
N LYS A 631 -7.05 17.07 -18.62
CA LYS A 631 -8.46 16.71 -18.67
C LYS A 631 -9.11 17.22 -19.96
N GLU A 632 -8.75 18.43 -20.38
CA GLU A 632 -9.23 19.09 -21.59
C GLU A 632 -8.87 18.26 -22.83
N TRP A 633 -7.66 17.69 -22.89
CA TRP A 633 -7.23 16.85 -24.03
C TRP A 633 -8.08 15.57 -24.13
N ARG A 634 -8.33 14.91 -23.00
CA ARG A 634 -9.21 13.73 -22.95
C ARG A 634 -10.65 14.09 -23.34
N GLU A 635 -11.12 15.28 -22.99
CA GLU A 635 -12.46 15.72 -23.33
C GLU A 635 -12.61 16.08 -24.82
N GLU A 636 -11.58 16.64 -25.44
CA GLU A 636 -11.58 17.02 -26.86
C GLU A 636 -11.26 15.87 -27.83
N LEU A 637 -10.72 14.75 -27.35
CA LEU A 637 -10.37 13.61 -28.19
C LEU A 637 -11.57 13.03 -28.93
N SER A 638 -11.51 13.06 -30.26
CA SER A 638 -12.55 12.51 -31.12
C SER A 638 -12.53 10.98 -31.13
N GLY A 639 -13.70 10.38 -30.95
CA GLY A 639 -13.87 8.92 -30.90
C GLY A 639 -13.36 8.28 -29.61
N LYS A 640 -13.25 9.05 -28.52
CA LYS A 640 -12.86 8.56 -27.19
C LYS A 640 -13.83 7.54 -26.62
N GLU A 641 -15.12 7.61 -26.93
CA GLU A 641 -16.13 6.70 -26.38
C GLU A 641 -15.88 5.25 -26.80
N GLU A 642 -15.57 5.02 -28.09
CA GLU A 642 -15.18 3.71 -28.63
C GLU A 642 -13.89 3.20 -27.96
N ALA A 643 -12.90 4.07 -27.79
CA ALA A 643 -11.63 3.73 -27.15
C ALA A 643 -11.82 3.33 -25.68
N LEU A 644 -12.65 4.06 -24.95
CA LEU A 644 -12.99 3.79 -23.55
C LEU A 644 -13.76 2.46 -23.39
N GLU A 645 -14.64 2.14 -24.33
CA GLU A 645 -15.36 0.86 -24.33
C GLU A 645 -14.38 -0.32 -24.51
N LEU A 646 -13.53 -0.25 -25.53
CA LEU A 646 -12.48 -1.26 -25.77
C LEU A 646 -11.53 -1.40 -24.58
N ALA A 647 -11.10 -0.27 -23.99
CA ALA A 647 -10.22 -0.24 -22.83
C ALA A 647 -10.84 -0.93 -21.61
N LYS A 648 -12.11 -0.61 -21.30
CA LYS A 648 -12.83 -1.20 -20.16
C LYS A 648 -13.02 -2.70 -20.33
N GLU A 649 -13.44 -3.14 -21.51
CA GLU A 649 -13.59 -4.57 -21.82
C GLU A 649 -12.26 -5.31 -21.69
N TRP A 650 -11.19 -4.74 -22.22
CA TRP A 650 -9.87 -5.34 -22.15
C TRP A 650 -9.37 -5.42 -20.70
N GLN A 651 -9.45 -4.32 -19.95
CA GLN A 651 -9.05 -4.23 -18.54
C GLN A 651 -9.78 -5.28 -17.69
N MET A 652 -11.10 -5.39 -17.84
CA MET A 652 -11.91 -6.36 -17.11
C MET A 652 -11.55 -7.81 -17.42
N ARG A 653 -11.06 -8.10 -18.63
CA ARG A 653 -10.78 -9.46 -19.09
C ARG A 653 -9.34 -9.89 -18.84
N TRP A 654 -8.41 -8.97 -19.04
CA TRP A 654 -6.98 -9.27 -19.14
C TRP A 654 -6.16 -8.75 -17.97
N LEU A 655 -6.70 -7.93 -17.07
CA LEU A 655 -5.95 -7.48 -15.88
C LEU A 655 -6.63 -7.82 -14.54
N ASN A 656 -7.96 -7.88 -14.51
CA ASN A 656 -8.71 -8.24 -13.31
C ASN A 656 -8.75 -9.75 -13.01
#